data_AF-A0A7C6PVW1-F1
#
_entry.id   AF-A0A7C6PVW1-F1
#
_cell.length_a   1.000
_cell.length_b   1.000
_cell.length_c   1.000
_cell.angle_alpha   90.00
_cell.angle_beta   90.00
_cell.angle_gamma   90.00
#
_symmetry.space_group_name_H-M   'P 1'
#
loop_
_entity.id
_entity.type
_entity.pdbx_description
1 polymer ?
#
loop_
_entity_poly.entity_id
_entity_poly.type
_entity_poly.pdbx_seq_one_letter_code
_entity_poly.pdbx_strand_id
1 'polypeptide(L)'
;MGDLWAALKWALEGERASKDSGRYKEMMLNYVEAQTAHLTKNAASYLTREKWPTRRLEVRDELLKSLGLDPLPSRTPLNARLVGVIEGDDYVLEKLIFEPRPWFLAPAQLYIPKNADFPAPAVLYSVGHWMVNGKMEPDVHACCVGLAKLGFVVFIYDPIGQGERGCSFNDHGHRDLLLLGLSQAGLMVWESIRAIDYLLTRPEIDGNRIGMTGASGGGLNTLYTSAIDDRIAVSIPVCYVTSFSRFLHAMRGLDWNGGIDLCNQVPNVIKYADMAGICALIAPRALMFINGTEDPQFPIEGTREVLDQVRYAYESLGASDRVTMAAVESGHGYNRNMREAAYGWFKKWLMGEGDGSPIAEPEFPKDAPDDPQFKSFMWGTTISSGPAITKLVKDLARKLPPSIELPQKGNDWPNFREKLKDELRSVLGLGSLSGKLKVIKEEQYDTDDELVAERFILEPEGEIFIPCYGFRPIAVEGNIGEVIVLLNDRGKLAAVDEGIFKLIKSQRIYAFALDLRGTGETAPIAPEYRTLATTEGTLEIIRSKPDDTLEFEVATNCIMLGRSVLAQQVQDLIAFLNYLDNGANRSPTKVTVAASGIRTSLAALFAAALDDRIGRVILDGLLLDYKSVIGIENAAIPIGAYIFGILRHFDLPYVAMLVAPRQLIINRSVDATGAEVNLENIKKVYGITKDIYRVLGCSEAFQMKSEPFANLLKLEFCRI
;
A
#
# COMPACT_ATOMS: atom_id res chain seq x y z
N MET A 1 -13.31 -44.71 10.32
CA MET A 1 -12.02 -44.00 10.15
C MET A 1 -11.54 -44.03 8.70
N GLY A 2 -11.83 -45.07 7.91
CA GLY A 2 -11.42 -45.15 6.48
C GLY A 2 -12.04 -44.09 5.56
N ASP A 3 -13.31 -43.77 5.73
CA ASP A 3 -14.09 -42.97 4.74
C ASP A 3 -13.75 -41.47 4.79
N LEU A 4 -13.46 -40.97 5.99
CA LEU A 4 -12.94 -39.61 6.24
C LEU A 4 -11.62 -39.36 5.51
N TRP A 5 -10.72 -40.34 5.64
CA TRP A 5 -9.41 -40.29 5.02
C TRP A 5 -9.51 -40.37 3.49
N ALA A 6 -10.50 -41.09 2.95
CA ALA A 6 -10.74 -41.13 1.51
C ALA A 6 -11.19 -39.76 0.96
N ALA A 7 -12.18 -39.12 1.60
CA ALA A 7 -12.66 -37.78 1.23
C ALA A 7 -11.56 -36.72 1.29
N LEU A 8 -10.80 -36.70 2.38
CA LEU A 8 -9.68 -35.77 2.58
C LEU A 8 -8.54 -36.06 1.61
N LYS A 9 -8.23 -37.33 1.35
CA LYS A 9 -7.19 -37.72 0.39
C LYS A 9 -7.56 -37.27 -1.02
N TRP A 10 -8.80 -37.50 -1.45
CA TRP A 10 -9.31 -37.00 -2.74
C TRP A 10 -9.20 -35.47 -2.83
N ALA A 11 -9.59 -34.76 -1.76
CA ALA A 11 -9.46 -33.31 -1.72
C ALA A 11 -7.99 -32.85 -1.81
N LEU A 12 -7.09 -33.47 -1.05
CA LEU A 12 -5.66 -33.18 -1.08
C LEU A 12 -5.02 -33.44 -2.46
N GLU A 13 -5.41 -34.52 -3.13
CA GLU A 13 -4.97 -34.82 -4.49
C GLU A 13 -5.47 -33.77 -5.49
N GLY A 14 -6.72 -33.31 -5.34
CA GLY A 14 -7.29 -32.23 -6.14
C GLY A 14 -6.59 -30.87 -5.94
N GLU A 15 -6.23 -30.51 -4.70
CA GLU A 15 -5.45 -29.29 -4.43
C GLU A 15 -4.06 -29.36 -5.05
N ARG A 16 -3.37 -30.51 -4.91
CA ARG A 16 -2.03 -30.72 -5.50
C ARG A 16 -2.08 -30.57 -7.01
N ALA A 17 -2.99 -31.27 -7.67
CA ALA A 17 -3.16 -31.19 -9.12
C ALA A 17 -3.48 -29.76 -9.60
N SER A 18 -4.26 -29.00 -8.82
CA SER A 18 -4.60 -27.62 -9.16
C SER A 18 -3.41 -26.67 -9.01
N LYS A 19 -2.61 -26.83 -7.95
CA LYS A 19 -1.34 -26.09 -7.78
C LYS A 19 -0.36 -26.41 -8.92
N ASP A 20 -0.24 -27.68 -9.28
CA ASP A 20 0.65 -28.13 -10.37
C ASP A 20 0.19 -27.62 -11.75
N SER A 21 -1.12 -27.45 -11.96
CA SER A 21 -1.67 -26.90 -13.20
C SER A 21 -1.33 -25.42 -13.43
N GLY A 22 -0.81 -24.72 -12.41
CA GLY A 22 -0.43 -23.31 -12.49
C GLY A 22 -1.60 -22.32 -12.57
N ARG A 23 -2.86 -22.79 -12.58
CA ARG A 23 -4.06 -21.97 -12.80
C ARG A 23 -4.11 -20.70 -11.94
N TYR A 24 -3.72 -20.80 -10.68
CA TYR A 24 -3.87 -19.72 -9.70
C TYR A 24 -2.61 -18.89 -9.52
N LYS A 25 -1.47 -19.36 -10.03
CA LYS A 25 -0.14 -18.79 -9.75
C LYS A 25 -0.09 -17.29 -10.05
N GLU A 26 -0.76 -16.90 -11.14
CA GLU A 26 -0.65 -15.56 -11.72
C GLU A 26 -1.95 -14.75 -11.68
N MET A 27 -3.07 -15.34 -11.25
CA MET A 27 -4.39 -14.71 -11.44
C MET A 27 -4.49 -13.34 -10.75
N MET A 28 -3.90 -13.19 -9.56
CA MET A 28 -3.94 -11.94 -8.81
C MET A 28 -3.13 -10.84 -9.51
N LEU A 29 -1.98 -11.18 -10.07
CA LEU A 29 -1.16 -10.24 -10.83
C LEU A 29 -1.84 -9.86 -12.15
N ASN A 30 -2.43 -10.84 -12.85
CA ASN A 30 -3.21 -10.59 -14.08
C ASN A 30 -4.40 -9.66 -13.80
N TYR A 31 -5.12 -9.89 -12.71
CA TYR A 31 -6.21 -9.02 -12.28
C TYR A 31 -5.71 -7.59 -12.00
N VAL A 32 -4.62 -7.44 -11.24
CA VAL A 32 -4.02 -6.12 -10.94
C VAL A 32 -3.63 -5.39 -12.23
N GLU A 33 -2.97 -6.07 -13.17
CA GLU A 33 -2.59 -5.50 -14.46
C GLU A 33 -3.82 -5.07 -15.28
N ALA A 34 -4.84 -5.93 -15.37
CA ALA A 34 -6.07 -5.65 -16.10
C ALA A 34 -6.83 -4.45 -15.50
N GLN A 35 -6.95 -4.38 -14.17
CA GLN A 35 -7.56 -3.23 -13.49
C GLN A 35 -6.74 -1.96 -13.69
N THR A 36 -5.42 -2.05 -13.62
CA THR A 36 -4.53 -0.90 -13.86
C THR A 36 -4.70 -0.37 -15.27
N ALA A 37 -4.69 -1.24 -16.29
CA ALA A 37 -4.89 -0.85 -17.67
C ALA A 37 -6.27 -0.19 -17.89
N HIS A 38 -7.32 -0.71 -17.25
CA HIS A 38 -8.65 -0.11 -17.33
C HIS A 38 -8.69 1.29 -16.69
N LEU A 39 -8.20 1.42 -15.46
CA LEU A 39 -8.23 2.68 -14.71
C LEU A 39 -7.35 3.75 -15.33
N THR A 40 -6.13 3.41 -15.75
CA THR A 40 -5.19 4.35 -16.39
C THR A 40 -5.73 4.87 -17.72
N LYS A 41 -6.34 4.00 -18.54
CA LYS A 41 -7.04 4.42 -19.77
C LYS A 41 -8.19 5.40 -19.49
N ASN A 42 -8.99 5.13 -18.45
CA ASN A 42 -10.07 6.03 -18.05
C ASN A 42 -9.51 7.37 -17.55
N ALA A 43 -8.45 7.36 -16.74
CA ALA A 43 -7.82 8.57 -16.22
C ALA A 43 -7.22 9.43 -17.34
N ALA A 44 -6.52 8.83 -18.30
CA ALA A 44 -5.96 9.51 -19.47
C ALA A 44 -7.05 10.18 -20.34
N SER A 45 -8.27 9.64 -20.37
CA SER A 45 -9.39 10.20 -21.17
C SER A 45 -9.85 11.60 -20.72
N TYR A 46 -9.43 12.06 -19.55
CA TYR A 46 -9.70 13.41 -19.03
C TYR A 46 -8.58 14.42 -19.34
N LEU A 47 -7.44 13.98 -19.89
CA LEU A 47 -6.32 14.85 -20.27
C LEU A 47 -6.56 15.51 -21.62
N THR A 48 -7.63 16.31 -21.69
CA THR A 48 -7.98 17.12 -22.85
C THR A 48 -8.14 18.58 -22.45
N ARG A 49 -8.01 19.49 -23.42
CA ARG A 49 -8.20 20.94 -23.21
C ARG A 49 -9.53 21.27 -22.52
N GLU A 50 -10.58 20.52 -22.80
CA GLU A 50 -11.93 20.75 -22.28
C GLU A 50 -12.13 20.19 -20.86
N LYS A 51 -11.57 19.01 -20.57
CA LYS A 51 -11.85 18.28 -19.31
C LYS A 51 -10.80 18.52 -18.23
N TRP A 52 -9.54 18.71 -18.61
CA TRP A 52 -8.43 18.81 -17.66
C TRP A 52 -8.54 19.99 -16.68
N PRO A 53 -8.95 21.21 -17.09
CA PRO A 53 -9.01 22.35 -16.16
C PRO A 53 -9.90 22.12 -14.94
N THR A 54 -10.99 21.35 -15.08
CA THR A 54 -11.85 20.96 -13.95
C THR A 54 -11.28 19.75 -13.22
N ARG A 55 -10.87 18.71 -13.97
CA ARG A 55 -10.38 17.46 -13.40
C ARG A 55 -9.10 17.62 -12.58
N ARG A 56 -8.23 18.59 -12.90
CA ARG A 56 -6.97 18.83 -12.16
C ARG A 56 -7.19 19.12 -10.68
N LEU A 57 -8.30 19.76 -10.31
CA LEU A 57 -8.61 20.06 -8.90
C LEU A 57 -8.90 18.78 -8.13
N GLU A 58 -9.75 17.91 -8.70
CA GLU A 58 -10.07 16.61 -8.13
C GLU A 58 -8.82 15.73 -8.02
N VAL A 59 -7.97 15.68 -9.06
CA VAL A 59 -6.73 14.89 -9.03
C VAL A 59 -5.76 15.41 -7.97
N ARG A 60 -5.65 16.73 -7.79
CA ARG A 60 -4.79 17.33 -6.75
C ARG A 60 -5.30 17.02 -5.35
N ASP A 61 -6.61 17.13 -5.13
CA ASP A 61 -7.23 16.85 -3.82
C ASP A 61 -7.10 15.36 -3.44
N GLU A 62 -7.36 14.46 -4.39
CA GLU A 62 -7.16 13.02 -4.17
C GLU A 62 -5.67 12.69 -3.93
N LEU A 63 -4.75 13.35 -4.65
CA LEU A 63 -3.31 13.18 -4.42
C LEU A 63 -2.89 13.60 -3.00
N LEU A 64 -3.39 14.72 -2.49
CA LEU A 64 -3.13 15.14 -1.11
C LEU A 64 -3.64 14.10 -0.10
N LYS A 65 -4.82 13.51 -0.30
CA LYS A 65 -5.36 12.45 0.56
C LYS A 65 -4.52 11.17 0.50
N SER A 66 -4.13 10.74 -0.70
CA SER A 66 -3.28 9.58 -0.94
C SER A 66 -1.88 9.70 -0.34
N LEU A 67 -1.32 10.92 -0.35
CA LEU A 67 -0.08 11.24 0.34
C LEU A 67 -0.27 11.39 1.87
N GLY A 68 -1.50 11.35 2.39
CA GLY A 68 -1.76 11.63 3.81
C GLY A 68 -1.42 13.07 4.22
N LEU A 69 -1.49 13.99 3.25
CA LEU A 69 -1.21 15.42 3.37
C LEU A 69 -2.49 16.28 3.33
N ASP A 70 -3.64 15.66 3.52
CA ASP A 70 -4.94 16.32 3.73
C ASP A 70 -5.46 16.10 5.17
N PRO A 71 -5.54 17.16 6.01
CA PRO A 71 -4.96 18.49 5.78
C PRO A 71 -3.43 18.47 5.85
N LEU A 72 -2.78 19.51 5.32
CA LEU A 72 -1.33 19.63 5.43
C LEU A 72 -0.91 19.70 6.92
N PRO A 73 0.20 19.04 7.30
CA PRO A 73 0.76 19.18 8.63
C PRO A 73 1.11 20.65 8.95
N SER A 74 1.13 21.01 10.22
CA SER A 74 1.57 22.34 10.63
C SER A 74 3.05 22.55 10.32
N ARG A 75 3.39 23.72 9.76
CA ARG A 75 4.78 24.17 9.60
C ARG A 75 5.34 24.52 10.99
N THR A 76 6.20 23.67 11.52
CA THR A 76 6.88 23.83 12.82
C THR A 76 8.25 24.51 12.64
N PRO A 77 8.89 25.07 13.69
CA PRO A 77 10.23 25.66 13.54
C PRO A 77 11.22 24.67 12.92
N LEU A 78 11.97 25.11 11.90
CA LEU A 78 12.93 24.26 11.18
C LEU A 78 14.18 23.94 12.01
N ASN A 79 14.45 24.71 13.07
CA ASN A 79 15.60 24.54 13.96
C ASN A 79 16.93 24.28 13.23
N ALA A 80 17.12 24.94 12.08
CA ALA A 80 18.28 24.73 11.22
C ALA A 80 19.57 25.18 11.91
N ARG A 81 20.61 24.35 11.84
CA ARG A 81 21.92 24.59 12.47
C ARG A 81 23.03 24.36 11.46
N LEU A 82 23.90 25.35 11.29
CA LEU A 82 25.18 25.20 10.61
C LEU A 82 26.11 24.37 11.47
N VAL A 83 26.62 23.27 10.93
CA VAL A 83 27.48 22.31 11.63
C VAL A 83 28.85 22.14 10.98
N GLY A 84 29.07 22.77 9.83
CA GLY A 84 30.39 22.87 9.21
C GLY A 84 30.33 23.61 7.88
N VAL A 85 31.51 24.01 7.39
CA VAL A 85 31.69 24.65 6.09
C VAL A 85 32.90 24.00 5.43
N ILE A 86 32.77 23.67 4.14
CA ILE A 86 33.86 23.18 3.30
C ILE A 86 34.05 24.19 2.16
N GLU A 87 35.29 24.63 1.98
CA GLU A 87 35.68 25.48 0.86
C GLU A 87 35.94 24.60 -0.36
N GLY A 88 35.06 24.68 -1.36
CA GLY A 88 35.31 24.13 -2.69
C GLY A 88 35.99 25.15 -3.61
N ASP A 89 36.21 24.78 -4.87
CA ASP A 89 36.83 25.68 -5.86
C ASP A 89 35.96 26.92 -6.10
N ASP A 90 34.85 26.75 -6.82
CA ASP A 90 33.94 27.81 -7.24
C ASP A 90 32.66 27.89 -6.40
N TYR A 91 32.60 27.13 -5.31
CA TYR A 91 31.45 27.05 -4.42
C TYR A 91 31.89 26.88 -2.95
N VAL A 92 30.97 27.18 -2.03
CA VAL A 92 31.07 26.89 -0.60
C VAL A 92 30.01 25.86 -0.26
N LEU A 93 30.36 24.83 0.52
CA LEU A 93 29.43 23.83 1.01
C LEU A 93 29.16 24.06 2.50
N GLU A 94 27.96 24.53 2.83
CA GLU A 94 27.47 24.55 4.21
C GLU A 94 26.86 23.18 4.56
N LYS A 95 27.31 22.58 5.66
CA LYS A 95 26.70 21.38 6.26
C LYS A 95 25.71 21.80 7.32
N LEU A 96 24.52 21.22 7.27
CA LEU A 96 23.37 21.66 8.04
C LEU A 96 22.66 20.47 8.68
N ILE A 97 21.98 20.73 9.80
CA ILE A 97 20.93 19.85 10.31
C ILE A 97 19.68 20.70 10.45
N PHE A 98 18.55 20.25 9.90
CA PHE A 98 17.26 20.91 10.06
C PHE A 98 16.17 19.90 10.44
N GLU A 99 15.00 20.42 10.81
CA GLU A 99 13.91 19.65 11.38
C GLU A 99 12.62 19.89 10.58
N PRO A 100 12.33 19.07 9.54
CA PRO A 100 11.09 19.21 8.76
C PRO A 100 9.82 18.98 9.60
N ARG A 101 9.93 18.18 10.67
CA ARG A 101 8.88 17.93 11.67
C ARG A 101 9.53 17.72 13.03
N PRO A 102 8.81 17.97 14.14
CA PRO A 102 9.33 17.68 15.47
C PRO A 102 9.89 16.26 15.55
N TRP A 103 11.11 16.11 16.04
CA TRP A 103 11.89 14.87 16.19
C TRP A 103 12.51 14.29 14.91
N PHE A 104 12.22 14.83 13.73
CA PHE A 104 12.81 14.38 12.47
C PHE A 104 14.06 15.21 12.20
N LEU A 105 15.24 14.73 12.59
CA LEU A 105 16.51 15.39 12.26
C LEU A 105 16.93 15.01 10.84
N ALA A 106 17.04 16.00 9.96
CA ALA A 106 17.46 15.84 8.57
C ALA A 106 18.85 16.48 8.37
N PRO A 107 19.91 15.67 8.18
CA PRO A 107 21.23 16.16 7.81
C PRO A 107 21.23 16.56 6.33
N ALA A 108 21.84 17.70 6.04
CA ALA A 108 21.72 18.38 4.76
C ALA A 108 23.00 19.13 4.36
N GLN A 109 23.11 19.44 3.07
CA GLN A 109 24.19 20.24 2.50
C GLN A 109 23.60 21.33 1.60
N LEU A 110 24.16 22.53 1.70
CA LEU A 110 23.82 23.68 0.85
C LEU A 110 25.08 24.14 0.11
N TYR A 111 25.08 23.97 -1.20
CA TYR A 111 26.15 24.38 -2.10
C TYR A 111 25.84 25.80 -2.61
N ILE A 112 26.72 26.75 -2.32
CA ILE A 112 26.56 28.16 -2.63
C ILE A 112 27.64 28.57 -3.64
N PRO A 113 27.28 29.02 -4.86
CA PRO A 113 28.27 29.47 -5.84
C PRO A 113 29.00 30.73 -5.38
N LYS A 114 30.32 30.80 -5.57
CA LYS A 114 31.12 31.99 -5.19
C LYS A 114 30.92 33.17 -6.13
N ASN A 115 30.64 32.89 -7.41
CA ASN A 115 30.63 33.87 -8.49
C ASN A 115 29.24 34.06 -9.14
N ALA A 116 28.15 33.94 -8.35
CA ALA A 116 26.79 34.15 -8.85
C ALA A 116 26.25 35.54 -8.47
N ASP A 117 25.30 36.03 -9.27
CA ASP A 117 24.50 37.20 -8.94
C ASP A 117 23.40 36.80 -7.94
N PHE A 118 23.51 37.31 -6.72
CA PHE A 118 22.54 37.05 -5.65
C PHE A 118 21.42 38.10 -5.61
N PRO A 119 20.17 37.71 -5.27
CA PRO A 119 19.72 36.34 -4.99
C PRO A 119 19.71 35.45 -6.24
N ALA A 120 20.21 34.23 -6.10
CA ALA A 120 20.45 33.27 -7.18
C ALA A 120 19.30 32.24 -7.27
N PRO A 121 19.07 31.63 -8.43
CA PRO A 121 18.15 30.49 -8.54
C PRO A 121 18.63 29.32 -7.69
N ALA A 122 17.70 28.54 -7.15
CA ALA A 122 18.02 27.39 -6.30
C ALA A 122 17.50 26.07 -6.90
N VAL A 123 18.17 24.97 -6.60
CA VAL A 123 17.73 23.61 -6.95
C VAL A 123 17.70 22.75 -5.69
N LEU A 124 16.54 22.15 -5.41
CA LEU A 124 16.42 21.07 -4.42
C LEU A 124 16.72 19.74 -5.11
N TYR A 125 17.76 19.04 -4.64
CA TYR A 125 18.03 17.67 -5.06
C TYR A 125 17.39 16.67 -4.09
N SER A 126 16.63 15.72 -4.61
CA SER A 126 16.09 14.59 -3.84
C SER A 126 16.85 13.31 -4.16
N VAL A 127 17.32 12.61 -3.12
CA VAL A 127 18.05 11.34 -3.26
C VAL A 127 17.10 10.18 -3.58
N GLY A 128 17.53 9.27 -4.47
CA GLY A 128 16.89 7.99 -4.77
C GLY A 128 17.25 6.88 -3.76
N HIS A 129 17.13 5.62 -4.16
CA HIS A 129 17.41 4.47 -3.26
C HIS A 129 18.90 4.16 -3.09
N TRP A 130 19.75 5.19 -3.05
CA TRP A 130 21.15 5.06 -2.62
C TRP A 130 21.18 5.08 -1.08
N MET A 131 20.64 4.02 -0.47
CA MET A 131 20.35 3.97 0.96
C MET A 131 21.61 4.16 1.81
N VAL A 132 22.76 3.68 1.34
CA VAL A 132 24.03 3.73 2.08
C VAL A 132 24.65 5.13 2.08
N ASN A 133 24.89 5.70 0.90
CA ASN A 133 25.60 6.98 0.78
C ASN A 133 24.67 8.20 0.86
N GLY A 134 23.39 8.03 0.56
CA GLY A 134 22.40 9.10 0.60
C GLY A 134 22.83 10.29 -0.28
N LYS A 135 22.82 11.49 0.30
CA LYS A 135 23.27 12.74 -0.35
C LYS A 135 24.74 12.75 -0.78
N MET A 136 25.53 11.81 -0.28
CA MET A 136 26.95 11.65 -0.59
C MET A 136 27.22 10.63 -1.69
N GLU A 137 26.19 10.11 -2.37
CA GLU A 137 26.42 9.24 -3.52
C GLU A 137 27.23 9.99 -4.62
N PRO A 138 28.26 9.38 -5.26
CA PRO A 138 29.11 10.07 -6.23
C PRO A 138 28.37 10.79 -7.36
N ASP A 139 27.37 10.16 -7.98
CA ASP A 139 26.58 10.80 -9.06
C ASP A 139 25.71 11.95 -8.54
N VAL A 140 25.24 11.84 -7.29
CA VAL A 140 24.46 12.89 -6.61
C VAL A 140 25.35 14.09 -6.29
N HIS A 141 26.53 13.84 -5.74
CA HIS A 141 27.52 14.86 -5.43
C HIS A 141 27.99 15.59 -6.69
N ALA A 142 28.29 14.84 -7.76
CA ALA A 142 28.62 15.39 -9.08
C ALA A 142 27.53 16.35 -9.59
N CYS A 143 26.26 15.96 -9.47
CA CYS A 143 25.14 16.80 -9.86
C CYS A 143 25.08 18.12 -9.07
N CYS A 144 25.24 18.04 -7.75
CA CYS A 144 25.18 19.21 -6.87
C CYS A 144 26.34 20.17 -7.15
N VAL A 145 27.56 19.66 -7.32
CA VAL A 145 28.73 20.47 -7.66
C VAL A 145 28.59 21.08 -9.06
N GLY A 146 28.14 20.31 -10.05
CA GLY A 146 27.92 20.79 -11.42
C GLY A 146 26.93 21.95 -11.47
N LEU A 147 25.78 21.81 -10.80
CA LEU A 147 24.79 22.87 -10.66
C LEU A 147 25.35 24.10 -9.93
N ALA A 148 26.10 23.90 -8.84
CA ALA A 148 26.73 25.01 -8.12
C ALA A 148 27.71 25.78 -9.02
N LYS A 149 28.57 25.09 -9.76
CA LYS A 149 29.50 25.70 -10.72
C LYS A 149 28.79 26.43 -11.87
N LEU A 150 27.54 26.06 -12.18
CA LEU A 150 26.70 26.71 -13.18
C LEU A 150 25.89 27.91 -12.63
N GLY A 151 26.06 28.25 -11.35
CA GLY A 151 25.47 29.45 -10.72
C GLY A 151 24.19 29.20 -9.92
N PHE A 152 23.85 27.94 -9.63
CA PHE A 152 22.68 27.60 -8.80
C PHE A 152 23.08 27.42 -7.33
N VAL A 153 22.23 27.88 -6.41
CA VAL A 153 22.30 27.41 -5.01
C VAL A 153 21.68 26.02 -4.95
N VAL A 154 22.39 25.00 -4.49
CA VAL A 154 21.88 23.62 -4.47
C VAL A 154 21.69 23.14 -3.05
N PHE A 155 20.51 22.63 -2.73
CA PHE A 155 20.21 22.06 -1.42
C PHE A 155 19.86 20.59 -1.54
N ILE A 156 20.41 19.80 -0.64
CA ILE A 156 20.21 18.35 -0.61
C ILE A 156 20.19 17.88 0.84
N TYR A 157 19.39 16.86 1.13
CA TYR A 157 19.31 16.25 2.45
C TYR A 157 19.19 14.72 2.33
N ASP A 158 19.54 14.00 3.40
CA ASP A 158 19.29 12.55 3.45
C ASP A 158 17.80 12.30 3.72
N PRO A 159 17.10 11.57 2.81
CA PRO A 159 15.73 11.13 3.07
C PRO A 159 15.64 10.21 4.29
N ILE A 160 14.43 10.03 4.81
CA ILE A 160 14.12 9.04 5.84
C ILE A 160 14.76 7.69 5.50
N GLY A 161 15.49 7.07 6.43
CA GLY A 161 16.06 5.74 6.25
C GLY A 161 17.28 5.65 5.33
N GLN A 162 17.87 6.77 4.93
CA GLN A 162 19.04 6.83 4.04
C GLN A 162 20.21 7.60 4.64
N GLY A 163 21.43 7.28 4.18
CA GLY A 163 22.65 7.99 4.55
C GLY A 163 22.85 8.08 6.06
N GLU A 164 23.00 9.30 6.56
CA GLU A 164 23.19 9.58 7.99
C GLU A 164 21.93 9.29 8.84
N ARG A 165 20.79 8.95 8.22
CA ARG A 165 19.52 8.63 8.89
C ARG A 165 19.23 7.14 9.05
N GLY A 166 20.24 6.29 8.90
CA GLY A 166 20.16 4.85 9.15
C GLY A 166 19.66 4.12 7.94
N CYS A 167 20.59 3.56 7.15
CA CYS A 167 20.36 2.80 5.92
C CYS A 167 19.44 1.59 6.21
N SER A 168 18.13 1.80 6.07
CA SER A 168 17.12 0.85 6.54
C SER A 168 15.88 0.96 5.66
N PHE A 169 15.62 -0.09 4.89
CA PHE A 169 14.35 -0.21 4.18
C PHE A 169 13.15 -0.33 5.14
N ASN A 170 13.36 -0.70 6.42
CA ASN A 170 12.29 -0.69 7.41
C ASN A 170 11.86 0.74 7.77
N ASP A 171 12.80 1.68 7.87
CA ASP A 171 12.51 3.12 8.05
C ASP A 171 11.82 3.70 6.80
N HIS A 172 11.99 3.03 5.65
CA HIS A 172 11.33 3.28 4.37
C HIS A 172 9.98 2.53 4.21
N GLY A 173 9.60 1.72 5.19
CA GLY A 173 8.61 0.64 5.02
C GLY A 173 7.54 0.56 6.11
N HIS A 174 7.33 1.64 6.86
CA HIS A 174 6.41 1.64 8.01
C HIS A 174 4.95 1.37 7.58
N ARG A 175 4.48 0.13 7.82
CA ARG A 175 3.15 -0.34 7.41
C ARG A 175 2.01 0.30 8.20
N ASP A 176 2.25 0.65 9.46
CA ASP A 176 1.26 1.26 10.35
C ASP A 176 0.84 2.67 9.91
N LEU A 177 1.67 3.35 9.09
CA LEU A 177 1.28 4.57 8.37
C LEU A 177 -0.02 4.36 7.58
N LEU A 178 -0.17 3.20 6.92
CA LEU A 178 -1.34 2.90 6.10
C LEU A 178 -2.62 2.96 6.94
N LEU A 179 -2.61 2.41 8.16
CA LEU A 179 -3.80 2.40 9.03
C LEU A 179 -4.27 3.81 9.41
N LEU A 180 -3.33 4.76 9.52
CA LEU A 180 -3.58 6.17 9.84
C LEU A 180 -3.95 7.02 8.62
N GLY A 181 -3.92 6.44 7.42
CA GLY A 181 -4.11 7.16 6.16
C GLY A 181 -2.90 8.04 5.82
N LEU A 182 -1.70 7.60 6.19
CA LEU A 182 -0.43 8.17 5.80
C LEU A 182 0.28 7.22 4.83
N SER A 183 1.18 7.77 4.01
CA SER A 183 2.05 6.97 3.16
C SER A 183 3.51 7.40 3.33
N GLN A 184 4.42 6.49 3.02
CA GLN A 184 5.86 6.78 3.07
C GLN A 184 6.22 7.94 2.13
N ALA A 185 5.70 7.92 0.90
CA ALA A 185 5.84 9.03 -0.05
C ALA A 185 5.37 10.36 0.54
N GLY A 186 4.26 10.37 1.28
CA GLY A 186 3.75 11.54 1.97
C GLY A 186 4.70 12.15 2.99
N LEU A 187 5.41 11.31 3.74
CA LEU A 187 6.44 11.78 4.67
C LEU A 187 7.59 12.43 3.89
N MET A 188 8.08 11.80 2.83
CA MET A 188 9.18 12.30 1.99
C MET A 188 8.80 13.62 1.30
N VAL A 189 7.62 13.70 0.70
CA VAL A 189 7.10 14.92 0.06
C VAL A 189 6.99 16.06 1.05
N TRP A 190 6.55 15.78 2.28
CA TRP A 190 6.55 16.82 3.32
C TRP A 190 7.95 17.29 3.70
N GLU A 191 8.95 16.39 3.78
CA GLU A 191 10.34 16.81 4.01
C GLU A 191 10.83 17.75 2.90
N SER A 192 10.48 17.50 1.64
CA SER A 192 10.80 18.38 0.50
C SER A 192 10.12 19.74 0.62
N ILE A 193 8.82 19.78 0.96
CA ILE A 193 8.08 21.04 1.19
C ILE A 193 8.77 21.89 2.27
N ARG A 194 9.25 21.24 3.33
CA ARG A 194 9.94 21.88 4.45
C ARG A 194 11.38 22.26 4.11
N ALA A 195 12.05 21.53 3.23
CA ALA A 195 13.32 21.92 2.64
C ALA A 195 13.18 23.20 1.81
N ILE A 196 12.11 23.33 1.02
CA ILE A 196 11.79 24.58 0.30
C ILE A 196 11.49 25.71 1.30
N ASP A 197 10.77 25.43 2.38
CA ASP A 197 10.55 26.42 3.44
C ASP A 197 11.88 26.91 4.05
N TYR A 198 12.90 26.04 4.18
CA TYR A 198 14.26 26.45 4.58
C TYR A 198 14.94 27.32 3.52
N LEU A 199 14.89 26.94 2.24
CA LEU A 199 15.47 27.74 1.15
C LEU A 199 14.93 29.17 1.15
N LEU A 200 13.63 29.35 1.39
CA LEU A 200 13.01 30.67 1.43
C LEU A 200 13.44 31.54 2.63
N THR A 201 14.19 30.99 3.60
CA THR A 201 14.79 31.77 4.69
C THR A 201 16.17 32.33 4.35
N ARG A 202 16.76 31.89 3.24
CA ARG A 202 18.15 32.17 2.86
C ARG A 202 18.22 33.41 1.97
N PRO A 203 18.98 34.46 2.35
CA PRO A 203 19.07 35.70 1.56
C PRO A 203 19.73 35.50 0.20
N GLU A 204 20.48 34.41 0.02
CA GLU A 204 21.16 34.05 -1.22
C GLU A 204 20.18 33.50 -2.28
N ILE A 205 18.93 33.19 -1.91
CA ILE A 205 18.00 32.46 -2.75
C ILE A 205 16.91 33.36 -3.31
N ASP A 206 16.70 33.28 -4.62
CA ASP A 206 15.51 33.84 -5.26
C ASP A 206 14.36 32.85 -5.16
N GLY A 207 13.42 33.14 -4.26
CA GLY A 207 12.27 32.29 -4.00
C GLY A 207 11.32 32.08 -5.18
N ASN A 208 11.42 32.86 -6.26
CA ASN A 208 10.63 32.66 -7.48
C ASN A 208 11.30 31.72 -8.49
N ARG A 209 12.55 31.32 -8.24
CA ARG A 209 13.39 30.53 -9.16
C ARG A 209 13.91 29.27 -8.49
N ILE A 210 13.00 28.42 -8.02
CA ILE A 210 13.31 27.14 -7.39
C ILE A 210 13.04 26.00 -8.36
N GLY A 211 14.05 25.18 -8.62
CA GLY A 211 13.94 23.90 -9.32
C GLY A 211 13.98 22.71 -8.38
N MET A 212 13.52 21.55 -8.84
CA MET A 212 13.68 20.27 -8.14
C MET A 212 14.06 19.16 -9.11
N THR A 213 15.01 18.31 -8.72
CA THR A 213 15.45 17.13 -9.48
C THR A 213 15.81 15.98 -8.55
N GLY A 214 15.85 14.77 -9.10
CA GLY A 214 16.27 13.56 -8.42
C GLY A 214 15.99 12.34 -9.27
N ALA A 215 16.72 11.25 -9.02
CA ALA A 215 16.57 10.00 -9.76
C ALA A 215 15.90 8.88 -8.93
N SER A 216 15.15 7.99 -9.58
CA SER A 216 14.50 6.84 -8.93
C SER A 216 13.50 7.29 -7.85
N GLY A 217 13.67 6.89 -6.59
CA GLY A 217 12.91 7.43 -5.45
C GLY A 217 13.02 8.97 -5.29
N GLY A 218 14.10 9.58 -5.79
CA GLY A 218 14.25 11.03 -5.89
C GLY A 218 13.41 11.62 -7.02
N GLY A 219 13.23 10.87 -8.11
CA GLY A 219 12.33 11.21 -9.21
C GLY A 219 10.87 11.14 -8.77
N LEU A 220 10.51 10.13 -7.97
CA LEU A 220 9.24 10.02 -7.28
C LEU A 220 8.95 11.26 -6.44
N ASN A 221 9.88 11.60 -5.55
CA ASN A 221 9.70 12.72 -4.63
C ASN A 221 9.66 14.06 -5.38
N THR A 222 10.47 14.21 -6.43
CA THR A 222 10.44 15.38 -7.34
C THR A 222 9.08 15.54 -8.00
N LEU A 223 8.53 14.46 -8.58
CA LEU A 223 7.24 14.51 -9.26
C LEU A 223 6.11 14.87 -8.28
N TYR A 224 5.97 14.14 -7.18
CA TYR A 224 4.85 14.34 -6.26
C TYR A 224 4.94 15.67 -5.52
N THR A 225 6.14 16.11 -5.11
CA THR A 225 6.31 17.43 -4.48
C THR A 225 5.96 18.52 -5.48
N SER A 226 6.48 18.46 -6.71
CA SER A 226 6.19 19.45 -7.74
C SER A 226 4.71 19.48 -8.12
N ALA A 227 4.00 18.36 -8.06
CA ALA A 227 2.57 18.30 -8.38
C ALA A 227 1.68 19.03 -7.35
N ILE A 228 2.11 19.16 -6.09
CA ILE A 228 1.30 19.76 -5.02
C ILE A 228 1.84 21.10 -4.49
N ASP A 229 3.12 21.40 -4.70
CA ASP A 229 3.78 22.63 -4.28
C ASP A 229 4.15 23.52 -5.48
N ASP A 230 3.39 24.59 -5.65
CA ASP A 230 3.53 25.50 -6.80
C ASP A 230 4.76 26.41 -6.73
N ARG A 231 5.54 26.36 -5.65
CA ARG A 231 6.79 27.13 -5.51
C ARG A 231 7.93 26.58 -6.38
N ILE A 232 7.82 25.33 -6.85
CA ILE A 232 8.82 24.70 -7.72
C ILE A 232 8.55 25.13 -9.18
N ALA A 233 9.35 26.06 -9.69
CA ALA A 233 9.23 26.59 -11.05
C ALA A 233 9.67 25.61 -12.15
N VAL A 234 10.61 24.70 -11.84
CA VAL A 234 11.14 23.70 -12.79
C VAL A 234 11.24 22.32 -12.12
N SER A 235 10.64 21.31 -12.72
CA SER A 235 10.62 19.93 -12.22
C SER A 235 11.32 18.99 -13.19
N ILE A 236 12.31 18.22 -12.71
CA ILE A 236 13.04 17.24 -13.51
C ILE A 236 13.08 15.87 -12.80
N PRO A 237 12.01 15.07 -12.84
CA PRO A 237 12.05 13.71 -12.34
C PRO A 237 12.87 12.81 -13.29
N VAL A 238 13.90 12.15 -12.75
CA VAL A 238 14.81 11.29 -13.51
C VAL A 238 14.54 9.81 -13.20
N CYS A 239 14.52 8.95 -14.22
CA CYS A 239 14.32 7.51 -14.15
C CYS A 239 13.20 7.10 -13.18
N TYR A 240 12.00 7.67 -13.40
CA TYR A 240 10.80 7.38 -12.60
C TYR A 240 9.52 7.47 -13.43
N VAL A 241 9.41 8.47 -14.30
CA VAL A 241 8.17 8.69 -15.06
C VAL A 241 7.97 7.59 -16.11
N THR A 242 6.91 6.81 -15.95
CA THR A 242 6.38 5.83 -16.90
C THR A 242 4.91 5.58 -16.55
N SER A 243 4.04 5.16 -17.48
CA SER A 243 2.62 4.90 -17.13
C SER A 243 2.50 3.79 -16.06
N PHE A 244 1.52 3.86 -15.17
CA PHE A 244 1.40 2.85 -14.10
C PHE A 244 1.22 1.44 -14.65
N SER A 245 0.56 1.30 -15.81
CA SER A 245 0.42 0.01 -16.49
C SER A 245 1.77 -0.56 -16.91
N ARG A 246 2.71 0.27 -17.38
CA ARG A 246 4.06 -0.16 -17.78
C ARG A 246 4.92 -0.45 -16.56
N PHE A 247 4.83 0.40 -15.53
CA PHE A 247 5.53 0.23 -14.27
C PHE A 247 5.18 -1.10 -13.60
N LEU A 248 3.89 -1.38 -13.38
CA LEU A 248 3.48 -2.61 -12.68
C LEU A 248 3.79 -3.86 -13.48
N HIS A 249 3.71 -3.81 -14.82
CA HIS A 249 4.10 -4.92 -15.66
C HIS A 249 5.62 -5.18 -15.59
N ALA A 250 6.44 -4.13 -15.61
CA ALA A 250 7.89 -4.24 -15.47
C ALA A 250 8.31 -4.77 -14.10
N MET A 251 7.58 -4.41 -13.04
CA MET A 251 7.84 -4.86 -11.66
C MET A 251 7.35 -6.28 -11.36
N ARG A 252 6.61 -6.90 -12.28
CA ARG A 252 5.93 -8.17 -12.05
C ARG A 252 6.90 -9.26 -11.60
N GLY A 253 6.65 -9.82 -10.41
CA GLY A 253 7.40 -10.95 -9.87
C GLY A 253 8.84 -10.64 -9.48
N LEU A 254 9.23 -9.37 -9.49
CA LEU A 254 10.56 -8.95 -9.04
C LEU A 254 10.65 -8.97 -7.51
N ASP A 255 9.53 -8.75 -6.79
CA ASP A 255 9.53 -8.43 -5.34
C ASP A 255 10.51 -7.30 -5.01
N TRP A 256 10.62 -6.31 -5.91
CA TRP A 256 11.63 -5.25 -5.95
C TRP A 256 12.02 -4.67 -4.58
N ASN A 257 11.04 -4.46 -3.71
CA ASN A 257 11.17 -3.83 -2.39
C ASN A 257 11.55 -4.80 -1.24
N GLY A 258 11.88 -6.07 -1.55
CA GLY A 258 12.21 -7.09 -0.56
C GLY A 258 11.11 -7.31 0.48
N GLY A 259 9.86 -7.03 0.13
CA GLY A 259 8.72 -7.13 1.04
C GLY A 259 8.61 -6.05 2.12
N ILE A 260 9.38 -4.95 2.04
CA ILE A 260 9.47 -3.97 3.14
C ILE A 260 9.31 -2.51 2.71
N ASP A 261 9.88 -2.03 1.60
CA ASP A 261 9.73 -0.63 1.18
C ASP A 261 8.32 -0.32 0.63
N LEU A 262 7.78 0.84 1.00
CA LEU A 262 6.45 1.31 0.62
C LEU A 262 6.45 2.66 -0.10
N CYS A 263 7.62 3.24 -0.40
CA CYS A 263 7.68 4.60 -0.96
C CYS A 263 7.04 4.73 -2.34
N ASN A 264 7.11 3.68 -3.17
CA ASN A 264 6.53 3.67 -4.51
C ASN A 264 5.02 3.42 -4.53
N GLN A 265 4.44 2.91 -3.43
CA GLN A 265 3.06 2.46 -3.39
C GLN A 265 2.15 3.50 -2.73
N VAL A 266 1.99 4.62 -3.44
CA VAL A 266 1.07 5.69 -3.06
C VAL A 266 -0.37 5.17 -3.08
N PRO A 267 -1.05 5.08 -1.92
CA PRO A 267 -2.39 4.48 -1.83
C PRO A 267 -3.41 5.18 -2.72
N ASN A 268 -4.35 4.44 -3.30
CA ASN A 268 -5.41 4.92 -4.19
C ASN A 268 -4.97 5.67 -5.48
N VAL A 269 -3.68 5.91 -5.74
CA VAL A 269 -3.26 6.82 -6.82
C VAL A 269 -3.78 6.41 -8.21
N ILE A 270 -3.83 5.11 -8.49
CA ILE A 270 -4.28 4.56 -9.79
C ILE A 270 -5.81 4.68 -9.94
N LYS A 271 -6.55 4.81 -8.84
CA LYS A 271 -8.01 4.93 -8.84
C LYS A 271 -8.49 6.18 -9.57
N TYR A 272 -7.72 7.26 -9.54
CA TYR A 272 -8.15 8.58 -10.05
C TYR A 272 -7.20 9.21 -11.07
N ALA A 273 -5.96 8.73 -11.19
CA ALA A 273 -4.97 9.25 -12.12
C ALA A 273 -4.06 8.16 -12.70
N ASP A 274 -3.58 8.38 -13.93
CA ASP A 274 -2.32 7.79 -14.40
C ASP A 274 -1.17 8.79 -14.17
N MET A 275 0.08 8.36 -14.35
CA MET A 275 1.27 9.20 -14.18
C MET A 275 1.21 10.49 -15.01
N ALA A 276 0.60 10.47 -16.20
CA ALA A 276 0.36 11.66 -17.00
C ALA A 276 -0.53 12.70 -16.29
N GLY A 277 -1.55 12.26 -15.55
CA GLY A 277 -2.40 13.14 -14.75
C GLY A 277 -1.64 13.83 -13.62
N ILE A 278 -0.74 13.10 -12.95
CA ILE A 278 0.12 13.65 -11.91
C ILE A 278 1.11 14.67 -12.52
N CYS A 279 1.75 14.33 -13.63
CA CYS A 279 2.64 15.24 -14.36
C CYS A 279 1.92 16.51 -14.84
N ALA A 280 0.67 16.38 -15.31
CA ALA A 280 -0.12 17.50 -15.80
C ALA A 280 -0.53 18.50 -14.70
N LEU A 281 -0.46 18.14 -13.40
CA LEU A 281 -0.68 19.08 -12.30
C LEU A 281 0.38 20.18 -12.25
N ILE A 282 1.59 19.90 -12.75
CA ILE A 282 2.71 20.83 -12.79
C ILE A 282 2.49 21.94 -13.82
N ALA A 283 1.66 21.70 -14.84
CA ALA A 283 1.41 22.68 -15.89
C ALA A 283 0.80 23.98 -15.33
N PRO A 284 1.33 25.18 -15.71
CA PRO A 284 2.25 25.44 -16.82
C PRO A 284 3.73 25.65 -16.40
N ARG A 285 4.16 25.14 -15.25
CA ARG A 285 5.57 25.20 -14.79
C ARG A 285 6.43 24.26 -15.63
N ALA A 286 7.74 24.51 -15.73
CA ALA A 286 8.57 23.74 -16.67
C ALA A 286 8.80 22.30 -16.16
N LEU A 287 8.67 21.32 -17.05
CA LEU A 287 8.77 19.90 -16.74
C LEU A 287 9.63 19.17 -17.78
N MET A 288 10.61 18.41 -17.31
CA MET A 288 11.41 17.54 -18.17
C MET A 288 11.48 16.14 -17.57
N PHE A 289 11.11 15.13 -18.36
CA PHE A 289 11.37 13.73 -18.01
C PHE A 289 12.76 13.35 -18.49
N ILE A 290 13.54 12.64 -17.68
CA ILE A 290 14.82 12.07 -18.13
C ILE A 290 14.81 10.59 -17.81
N ASN A 291 14.94 9.71 -18.80
CA ASN A 291 14.90 8.26 -18.61
C ASN A 291 16.00 7.56 -19.40
N GLY A 292 16.54 6.48 -18.82
CA GLY A 292 17.39 5.52 -19.54
C GLY A 292 16.57 4.69 -20.52
N THR A 293 17.05 4.47 -21.73
CA THR A 293 16.36 3.63 -22.73
C THR A 293 16.39 2.14 -22.39
N GLU A 294 17.31 1.72 -21.52
CA GLU A 294 17.51 0.33 -21.09
C GLU A 294 17.11 0.13 -19.62
N ASP A 295 16.40 1.09 -19.02
CA ASP A 295 15.91 0.99 -17.65
C ASP A 295 14.84 -0.12 -17.54
N PRO A 296 15.13 -1.23 -16.83
CA PRO A 296 14.18 -2.35 -16.73
C PRO A 296 12.98 -2.01 -15.84
N GLN A 297 13.05 -0.94 -15.05
CA GLN A 297 12.03 -0.59 -14.07
C GLN A 297 11.03 0.44 -14.56
N PHE A 298 11.55 1.42 -15.29
CA PHE A 298 10.79 2.56 -15.77
C PHE A 298 10.89 2.60 -17.29
N PRO A 299 10.20 1.67 -18.00
CA PRO A 299 10.34 1.50 -19.43
C PRO A 299 10.07 2.80 -20.19
N ILE A 300 10.95 3.11 -21.13
CA ILE A 300 10.93 4.34 -21.92
C ILE A 300 9.65 4.48 -22.76
N GLU A 301 9.03 3.37 -23.16
CA GLU A 301 7.75 3.35 -23.87
C GLU A 301 6.66 4.03 -23.05
N GLY A 302 6.57 3.73 -21.76
CA GLY A 302 5.59 4.36 -20.88
C GLY A 302 5.90 5.83 -20.62
N THR A 303 7.17 6.24 -20.65
CA THR A 303 7.55 7.67 -20.58
C THR A 303 7.07 8.43 -21.81
N ARG A 304 7.24 7.84 -23.00
CA ARG A 304 6.75 8.42 -24.27
C ARG A 304 5.23 8.54 -24.27
N GLU A 305 4.53 7.50 -23.83
CA GLU A 305 3.06 7.52 -23.65
C GLU A 305 2.62 8.66 -22.72
N VAL A 306 3.31 8.84 -21.59
CA VAL A 306 3.03 9.93 -20.64
C VAL A 306 3.28 11.30 -21.26
N LEU A 307 4.39 11.50 -21.97
CA LEU A 307 4.71 12.77 -22.61
C LEU A 307 3.63 13.18 -23.62
N ASP A 308 3.20 12.25 -24.47
CA ASP A 308 2.16 12.52 -25.48
C ASP A 308 0.84 12.95 -24.84
N GLN A 309 0.47 12.36 -23.69
CA GLN A 309 -0.72 12.75 -22.95
C GLN A 309 -0.56 14.11 -22.24
N VAL A 310 0.60 14.37 -21.62
CA VAL A 310 0.86 15.61 -20.86
C VAL A 310 0.92 16.83 -21.78
N ARG A 311 1.39 16.69 -23.03
CA ARG A 311 1.44 17.78 -24.02
C ARG A 311 0.10 18.48 -24.20
N TYR A 312 -1.01 17.74 -24.21
CA TYR A 312 -2.35 18.33 -24.32
C TYR A 312 -2.66 19.30 -23.17
N ALA A 313 -2.25 18.97 -21.94
CA ALA A 313 -2.44 19.85 -20.79
C ALA A 313 -1.61 21.14 -20.93
N TYR A 314 -0.36 21.04 -21.39
CA TYR A 314 0.49 22.20 -21.61
C TYR A 314 0.02 23.07 -22.78
N GLU A 315 -0.39 22.47 -23.90
CA GLU A 315 -1.00 23.15 -25.05
C GLU A 315 -2.26 23.93 -24.66
N SER A 316 -3.11 23.35 -23.81
CA SER A 316 -4.33 24.00 -23.33
C SER A 316 -4.07 25.30 -22.55
N LEU A 317 -2.88 25.42 -21.96
CA LEU A 317 -2.43 26.56 -21.16
C LEU A 317 -1.46 27.47 -21.93
N GLY A 318 -1.22 27.21 -23.22
CA GLY A 318 -0.28 27.97 -24.04
C GLY A 318 1.19 27.82 -23.62
N ALA A 319 1.54 26.68 -23.02
CA ALA A 319 2.85 26.40 -22.42
C ALA A 319 3.56 25.20 -23.10
N SER A 320 3.28 24.91 -24.36
CA SER A 320 3.80 23.72 -25.06
C SER A 320 5.33 23.60 -25.08
N ASP A 321 6.03 24.73 -24.97
CA ASP A 321 7.49 24.80 -24.92
C ASP A 321 8.09 24.41 -23.55
N ARG A 322 7.24 24.27 -22.52
CA ARG A 322 7.62 23.99 -21.12
C ARG A 322 7.52 22.52 -20.72
N VAL A 323 7.28 21.61 -21.66
CA VAL A 323 7.31 20.16 -21.40
C VAL A 323 8.16 19.43 -22.43
N THR A 324 9.07 18.58 -21.97
CA THR A 324 9.92 17.77 -22.85
C THR A 324 10.36 16.46 -22.18
N MET A 325 11.08 15.62 -22.93
CA MET A 325 11.73 14.41 -22.45
C MET A 325 13.13 14.29 -23.05
N ALA A 326 14.10 13.83 -22.24
CA ALA A 326 15.36 13.29 -22.72
C ALA A 326 15.40 11.77 -22.51
N ALA A 327 15.58 11.03 -23.60
CA ALA A 327 15.90 9.61 -23.58
C ALA A 327 17.41 9.45 -23.73
N VAL A 328 18.05 8.78 -22.77
CA VAL A 328 19.51 8.60 -22.75
C VAL A 328 19.84 7.12 -22.90
N GLU A 329 20.72 6.77 -23.83
CA GLU A 329 21.20 5.40 -24.03
C GLU A 329 22.01 4.94 -22.81
N SER A 330 21.30 4.31 -21.87
CA SER A 330 21.81 3.86 -20.57
C SER A 330 20.73 3.10 -19.80
N GLY A 331 21.14 2.38 -18.77
CA GLY A 331 20.24 1.80 -17.76
C GLY A 331 19.77 2.81 -16.70
N HIS A 332 19.33 2.28 -15.56
CA HIS A 332 18.82 3.07 -14.43
C HIS A 332 19.93 3.90 -13.76
N GLY A 333 19.68 5.17 -13.45
CA GLY A 333 20.61 6.04 -12.72
C GLY A 333 20.44 7.53 -12.99
N TYR A 334 21.45 8.34 -12.65
CA TYR A 334 21.55 9.77 -13.00
C TYR A 334 22.95 10.09 -13.53
N ASN A 335 23.33 9.41 -14.60
CA ASN A 335 24.66 9.53 -15.19
C ASN A 335 24.92 10.92 -15.78
N ARG A 336 26.17 11.16 -16.21
CA ARG A 336 26.62 12.42 -16.78
C ARG A 336 25.71 12.96 -17.88
N ASN A 337 25.35 12.16 -18.90
CA ASN A 337 24.52 12.63 -20.01
C ASN A 337 23.13 13.09 -19.55
N MET A 338 22.56 12.40 -18.56
CA MET A 338 21.31 12.81 -17.92
C MET A 338 21.46 14.12 -17.16
N ARG A 339 22.57 14.31 -16.43
CA ARG A 339 22.87 15.54 -15.68
C ARG A 339 23.05 16.73 -16.61
N GLU A 340 23.81 16.55 -17.70
CA GLU A 340 24.03 17.58 -18.71
C GLU A 340 22.71 18.07 -19.34
N ALA A 341 21.77 17.15 -19.60
CA ALA A 341 20.42 17.49 -20.06
C ALA A 341 19.62 18.29 -19.02
N ALA A 342 19.70 17.92 -17.73
CA ALA A 342 19.06 18.65 -16.65
C ALA A 342 19.64 20.07 -16.48
N TYR A 343 20.97 20.23 -16.57
CA TYR A 343 21.65 21.52 -16.48
C TYR A 343 21.14 22.51 -17.53
N GLY A 344 21.04 22.06 -18.78
CA GLY A 344 20.49 22.84 -19.88
C GLY A 344 19.08 23.34 -19.62
N TRP A 345 18.21 22.44 -19.13
CA TRP A 345 16.81 22.77 -18.84
C TRP A 345 16.66 23.76 -17.68
N PHE A 346 17.45 23.58 -16.61
CA PHE A 346 17.47 24.54 -15.50
C PHE A 346 17.97 25.92 -15.96
N LYS A 347 19.06 26.00 -16.74
CA LYS A 347 19.58 27.30 -17.24
C LYS A 347 18.55 28.04 -18.07
N LYS A 348 17.81 27.34 -18.94
CA LYS A 348 16.75 27.94 -19.75
C LYS A 348 15.65 28.55 -18.87
N TRP A 349 15.09 27.76 -17.96
CA TRP A 349 13.84 28.15 -17.28
C TRP A 349 14.02 28.91 -15.98
N LEU A 350 15.16 28.74 -15.30
CA LEU A 350 15.46 29.50 -14.08
C LEU A 350 16.33 30.72 -14.37
N MET A 351 17.17 30.72 -15.40
CA MET A 351 18.08 31.85 -15.69
C MET A 351 17.76 32.59 -16.99
N GLY A 352 16.90 32.05 -17.86
CA GLY A 352 16.65 32.64 -19.18
C GLY A 352 17.85 32.50 -20.12
N GLU A 353 18.76 31.56 -19.84
CA GLU A 353 20.01 31.36 -20.58
C GLU A 353 20.00 30.03 -21.36
N GLY A 354 20.46 30.05 -22.60
CA GLY A 354 20.45 28.89 -23.48
C GLY A 354 19.05 28.54 -24.01
N ASP A 355 18.95 27.45 -24.76
CA ASP A 355 17.72 26.98 -25.41
C ASP A 355 17.12 25.71 -24.77
N GLY A 356 17.77 25.19 -23.73
CA GLY A 356 17.43 23.95 -23.03
C GLY A 356 18.22 22.72 -23.50
N SER A 357 19.13 22.86 -24.47
CA SER A 357 20.03 21.80 -24.89
C SER A 357 21.03 21.41 -23.77
N PRO A 358 21.56 20.17 -23.77
CA PRO A 358 22.49 19.72 -22.75
C PRO A 358 23.72 20.62 -22.61
N ILE A 359 24.11 20.91 -21.37
CA ILE A 359 25.31 21.68 -21.03
C ILE A 359 26.34 20.72 -20.46
N ALA A 360 27.55 20.73 -21.01
CA ALA A 360 28.65 19.89 -20.58
C ALA A 360 28.89 19.99 -19.06
N GLU A 361 29.06 18.85 -18.41
CA GLU A 361 29.27 18.79 -16.97
C GLU A 361 30.60 19.46 -16.61
N PRO A 362 30.59 20.46 -15.69
CA PRO A 362 31.83 21.04 -15.17
C PRO A 362 32.72 19.98 -14.52
N GLU A 363 34.04 20.14 -14.64
CA GLU A 363 34.97 19.28 -13.90
C GLU A 363 34.76 19.45 -12.39
N PHE A 364 34.71 18.34 -11.66
CA PHE A 364 34.63 18.32 -10.20
C PHE A 364 35.70 17.37 -9.64
N PRO A 365 36.22 17.65 -8.42
CA PRO A 365 37.19 16.78 -7.78
C PRO A 365 36.60 15.37 -7.62
N LYS A 366 37.41 14.32 -7.88
CA LYS A 366 37.04 12.93 -7.57
C LYS A 366 37.12 12.62 -6.07
N ASP A 367 37.12 13.64 -5.20
CA ASP A 367 37.19 13.43 -3.77
C ASP A 367 36.09 12.44 -3.36
N ALA A 368 36.47 11.48 -2.53
CA ALA A 368 35.60 10.37 -2.20
C ALA A 368 34.50 10.91 -1.28
N PRO A 369 33.24 10.96 -1.72
CA PRO A 369 32.17 11.60 -0.95
C PRO A 369 31.80 10.77 0.30
N ASP A 370 32.40 9.60 0.49
CA ASP A 370 32.35 8.79 1.71
C ASP A 370 33.25 9.33 2.83
N ASP A 371 34.02 10.40 2.61
CA ASP A 371 34.84 11.01 3.66
C ASP A 371 33.95 11.56 4.79
N PRO A 372 34.21 11.17 6.06
CA PRO A 372 33.50 11.66 7.24
C PRO A 372 33.39 13.19 7.35
N GLN A 373 34.28 13.95 6.70
CA GLN A 373 34.20 15.40 6.66
C GLN A 373 32.93 15.94 5.99
N PHE A 374 32.30 15.20 5.07
CA PHE A 374 31.07 15.61 4.39
C PHE A 374 29.80 15.30 5.21
N LYS A 375 29.93 14.55 6.30
CA LYS A 375 28.81 14.23 7.22
C LYS A 375 28.41 15.44 8.08
N SER A 376 27.12 15.56 8.33
CA SER A 376 26.53 16.66 9.12
C SER A 376 26.36 16.29 10.59
N PHE A 377 26.07 15.03 10.91
CA PHE A 377 26.06 14.56 12.29
C PHE A 377 27.49 14.43 12.81
N MET A 378 27.67 14.82 14.08
CA MET A 378 28.99 14.87 14.72
C MET A 378 29.67 13.50 14.69
N TRP A 379 30.98 13.49 14.47
CA TRP A 379 31.82 12.27 14.43
C TRP A 379 31.34 11.20 13.44
N GLY A 380 30.54 11.59 12.45
CA GLY A 380 30.00 10.69 11.44
C GLY A 380 28.98 9.68 11.96
N THR A 381 28.34 9.97 13.11
CA THR A 381 27.26 9.14 13.67
C THR A 381 26.04 9.10 12.78
N THR A 382 25.23 8.05 12.91
CA THR A 382 23.98 7.86 12.19
C THR A 382 22.80 7.89 13.18
N ILE A 383 21.71 8.58 12.85
CA ILE A 383 20.50 8.67 13.70
C ILE A 383 19.29 8.18 12.90
N SER A 384 18.76 7.00 13.25
CA SER A 384 17.58 6.41 12.59
C SER A 384 16.34 7.31 12.68
N SER A 385 15.52 7.27 11.62
CA SER A 385 14.24 7.98 11.57
C SER A 385 13.10 7.19 12.23
N GLY A 386 13.25 5.88 12.40
CA GLY A 386 12.26 4.98 13.00
C GLY A 386 11.66 5.47 14.33
N PRO A 387 12.46 5.94 15.31
CA PRO A 387 11.93 6.50 16.56
C PRO A 387 11.04 7.73 16.35
N ALA A 388 11.39 8.61 15.41
CA ALA A 388 10.62 9.81 15.09
C ALA A 388 9.30 9.45 14.39
N ILE A 389 9.33 8.48 13.47
CA ILE A 389 8.13 7.92 12.82
C ILE A 389 7.22 7.27 13.86
N THR A 390 7.77 6.42 14.73
CA THR A 390 7.06 5.76 15.83
C THR A 390 6.40 6.78 16.76
N LYS A 391 7.06 7.89 17.06
CA LYS A 391 6.49 8.98 17.85
C LYS A 391 5.33 9.66 17.12
N LEU A 392 5.50 9.98 15.83
CA LEU A 392 4.48 10.59 14.98
C LEU A 392 3.21 9.73 14.92
N VAL A 393 3.34 8.45 14.57
CA VAL A 393 2.19 7.53 14.43
C VAL A 393 1.46 7.35 15.76
N LYS A 394 2.19 7.22 16.87
CA LYS A 394 1.59 7.14 18.22
C LYS A 394 0.83 8.40 18.60
N ASP A 395 1.38 9.58 18.31
CA ASP A 395 0.71 10.85 18.60
C ASP A 395 -0.58 11.03 17.80
N LEU A 396 -0.57 10.66 16.51
CA LEU A 396 -1.75 10.72 15.65
C LEU A 396 -2.82 9.70 16.09
N ALA A 397 -2.41 8.46 16.38
CA ALA A 397 -3.30 7.39 16.80
C ALA A 397 -4.04 7.68 18.12
N ARG A 398 -3.53 8.57 18.99
CA ARG A 398 -4.25 8.97 20.21
C ARG A 398 -5.63 9.55 19.92
N LYS A 399 -5.79 10.23 18.78
CA LYS A 399 -7.03 10.89 18.37
C LYS A 399 -7.92 10.01 17.48
N LEU A 400 -7.50 8.77 17.22
CA LEU A 400 -8.14 7.87 16.26
C LEU A 400 -8.56 6.53 16.90
N PRO A 401 -9.63 5.88 16.40
CA PRO A 401 -10.68 6.52 15.60
C PRO A 401 -11.41 7.61 16.41
N PRO A 402 -12.10 8.54 15.73
CA PRO A 402 -12.93 9.53 16.43
C PRO A 402 -13.97 8.82 17.30
N SER A 403 -14.21 9.34 18.51
CA SER A 403 -15.25 8.78 19.37
C SER A 403 -16.62 9.02 18.74
N ILE A 404 -17.41 7.95 18.62
CA ILE A 404 -18.80 8.02 18.17
C ILE A 404 -19.74 7.90 19.36
N GLU A 405 -20.82 8.67 19.34
CA GLU A 405 -21.88 8.54 20.33
C GLU A 405 -22.74 7.31 19.99
N LEU A 406 -22.75 6.32 20.89
CA LEU A 406 -23.51 5.09 20.69
C LEU A 406 -25.00 5.30 21.00
N PRO A 407 -25.90 4.64 20.25
CA PRO A 407 -27.31 4.55 20.59
C PRO A 407 -27.54 4.08 22.03
N GLN A 408 -28.35 4.84 22.77
CA GLN A 408 -28.75 4.48 24.14
C GLN A 408 -30.02 3.61 24.17
N LYS A 409 -30.76 3.54 23.06
CA LYS A 409 -32.00 2.77 22.91
C LYS A 409 -31.91 1.89 21.67
N GLY A 410 -32.41 0.66 21.77
CA GLY A 410 -32.38 -0.30 20.67
C GLY A 410 -33.10 0.16 19.38
N ASN A 411 -34.12 1.01 19.50
CA ASN A 411 -34.85 1.53 18.33
C ASN A 411 -34.01 2.45 17.43
N ASP A 412 -32.94 3.05 17.96
CA ASP A 412 -32.06 3.94 17.18
C ASP A 412 -30.97 3.15 16.43
N TRP A 413 -30.76 1.88 16.81
CA TRP A 413 -29.70 1.03 16.26
C TRP A 413 -29.81 0.76 14.75
N PRO A 414 -30.97 0.42 14.16
CA PRO A 414 -31.02 0.07 12.73
C PRO A 414 -30.50 1.18 11.81
N ASN A 415 -30.95 2.42 12.04
CA ASN A 415 -30.51 3.58 11.24
C ASN A 415 -29.04 3.92 11.48
N PHE A 416 -28.57 3.80 12.73
CA PHE A 416 -27.18 4.01 13.08
C PHE A 416 -26.26 2.97 12.42
N ARG A 417 -26.66 1.70 12.48
CA ARG A 417 -25.95 0.56 11.90
C ARG A 417 -25.82 0.68 10.39
N GLU A 418 -26.89 1.04 9.68
CA GLU A 418 -26.83 1.19 8.22
C GLU A 418 -25.91 2.33 7.78
N LYS A 419 -25.91 3.48 8.50
CA LYS A 419 -24.95 4.57 8.22
C LYS A 419 -23.49 4.11 8.34
N LEU A 420 -23.18 3.37 9.39
CA LEU A 420 -21.83 2.83 9.59
C LEU A 420 -21.48 1.73 8.59
N LYS A 421 -22.44 0.91 8.16
CA LYS A 421 -22.24 -0.06 7.07
C LYS A 421 -21.91 0.65 5.76
N ASP A 422 -22.57 1.76 5.44
CA ASP A 422 -22.29 2.54 4.24
C ASP A 422 -20.91 3.19 4.29
N GLU A 423 -20.51 3.74 5.43
CA GLU A 423 -19.16 4.26 5.64
C GLU A 423 -18.11 3.13 5.53
N LEU A 424 -18.37 1.95 6.12
CA LEU A 424 -17.48 0.79 6.01
C LEU A 424 -17.33 0.31 4.56
N ARG A 425 -18.42 0.28 3.77
CA ARG A 425 -18.36 -0.03 2.33
C ARG A 425 -17.48 0.97 1.58
N SER A 426 -17.62 2.26 1.88
CA SER A 426 -16.82 3.32 1.29
C SER A 426 -15.33 3.16 1.60
N VAL A 427 -14.98 2.90 2.88
CA VAL A 427 -13.58 2.69 3.31
C VAL A 427 -12.95 1.48 2.63
N LEU A 428 -13.71 0.40 2.42
CA LEU A 428 -13.25 -0.79 1.72
C LEU A 428 -13.22 -0.63 0.19
N GLY A 429 -13.72 0.47 -0.36
CA GLY A 429 -13.86 0.66 -1.80
C GLY A 429 -14.80 -0.36 -2.45
N LEU A 430 -15.81 -0.85 -1.71
CA LEU A 430 -16.81 -1.78 -2.24
C LEU A 430 -17.96 -1.01 -2.89
N GLY A 431 -18.14 -1.18 -4.20
CA GLY A 431 -19.34 -0.70 -4.92
C GLY A 431 -20.60 -1.53 -4.59
N SER A 432 -21.68 -1.34 -5.37
CA SER A 432 -22.86 -2.21 -5.26
C SER A 432 -22.44 -3.65 -5.53
N LEU A 433 -22.55 -4.51 -4.51
CA LEU A 433 -22.19 -5.92 -4.55
C LEU A 433 -23.20 -6.69 -5.43
N SER A 434 -23.10 -6.53 -6.75
CA SER A 434 -23.99 -7.15 -7.72
C SER A 434 -23.17 -7.83 -8.81
N GLY A 435 -22.41 -8.86 -8.42
CA GLY A 435 -21.77 -9.76 -9.37
C GLY A 435 -22.72 -10.89 -9.75
N LYS A 436 -22.91 -11.13 -11.06
CA LYS A 436 -23.41 -12.44 -11.52
C LYS A 436 -22.33 -13.46 -11.24
N LEU A 437 -22.55 -14.30 -10.25
CA LEU A 437 -21.65 -15.39 -9.93
C LEU A 437 -21.65 -16.41 -11.06
N LYS A 438 -20.46 -16.86 -11.46
CA LYS A 438 -20.30 -17.98 -12.38
C LYS A 438 -19.63 -19.15 -11.67
N VAL A 439 -20.25 -20.32 -11.79
CA VAL A 439 -19.67 -21.60 -11.36
C VAL A 439 -18.95 -22.18 -12.58
N ILE A 440 -17.64 -22.39 -12.47
CA ILE A 440 -16.80 -22.78 -13.62
C ILE A 440 -16.66 -24.30 -13.72
N LYS A 441 -16.63 -24.98 -12.57
CA LYS A 441 -16.42 -26.41 -12.50
C LYS A 441 -17.07 -26.94 -11.23
N GLU A 442 -17.67 -28.12 -11.34
CA GLU A 442 -18.21 -28.89 -10.22
C GLU A 442 -17.80 -30.35 -10.42
N GLU A 443 -17.12 -30.92 -9.43
CA GLU A 443 -16.76 -32.33 -9.35
C GLU A 443 -17.35 -32.89 -8.07
N GLN A 444 -18.04 -34.01 -8.16
CA GLN A 444 -18.56 -34.72 -7.01
C GLN A 444 -17.75 -35.99 -6.79
N TYR A 445 -17.43 -36.25 -5.53
CA TYR A 445 -16.85 -37.50 -5.08
C TYR A 445 -17.73 -38.07 -3.99
N ASP A 446 -18.48 -39.09 -4.36
CA ASP A 446 -19.26 -39.87 -3.40
C ASP A 446 -18.27 -40.69 -2.56
N THR A 447 -18.29 -40.43 -1.26
CA THR A 447 -17.61 -41.30 -0.30
C THR A 447 -18.64 -42.35 0.15
N ASP A 448 -18.22 -43.56 0.51
CA ASP A 448 -19.15 -44.65 0.85
C ASP A 448 -20.29 -44.23 1.82
N ASP A 449 -21.52 -44.61 1.46
CA ASP A 449 -22.86 -44.59 2.10
C ASP A 449 -23.33 -43.45 3.05
N GLU A 450 -22.48 -42.57 3.61
CA GLU A 450 -22.90 -41.53 4.57
C GLU A 450 -22.57 -40.05 4.22
N LEU A 451 -21.56 -39.76 3.40
CA LEU A 451 -21.09 -38.39 3.13
C LEU A 451 -20.80 -38.15 1.64
N VAL A 452 -21.12 -36.96 1.15
CA VAL A 452 -20.74 -36.48 -0.19
C VAL A 452 -19.74 -35.35 -0.05
N ALA A 453 -18.63 -35.44 -0.78
CA ALA A 453 -17.67 -34.36 -0.96
C ALA A 453 -17.84 -33.76 -2.37
N GLU A 454 -17.88 -32.44 -2.45
CA GLU A 454 -18.05 -31.70 -3.70
C GLU A 454 -16.91 -30.69 -3.81
N ARG A 455 -16.29 -30.56 -4.99
CA ARG A 455 -15.33 -29.51 -5.31
C ARG A 455 -15.92 -28.62 -6.37
N PHE A 456 -15.92 -27.31 -6.14
CA PHE A 456 -16.37 -26.35 -7.14
C PHE A 456 -15.50 -25.09 -7.13
N ILE A 457 -15.53 -24.36 -8.24
CA ILE A 457 -14.75 -23.14 -8.42
C ILE A 457 -15.69 -22.00 -8.76
N LEU A 458 -15.62 -20.94 -7.96
CA LEU A 458 -16.40 -19.72 -8.15
C LEU A 458 -15.57 -18.64 -8.83
N GLU A 459 -16.20 -17.89 -9.73
CA GLU A 459 -15.65 -16.67 -10.35
C GLU A 459 -16.38 -15.44 -9.77
N PRO A 460 -15.89 -14.85 -8.66
CA PRO A 460 -16.52 -13.67 -8.05
C PRO A 460 -16.37 -12.41 -8.92
N GLU A 461 -15.29 -12.31 -9.68
CA GLU A 461 -14.86 -11.09 -10.36
C GLU A 461 -13.81 -11.45 -11.43
N GLY A 462 -14.10 -11.17 -12.71
CA GLY A 462 -13.31 -11.51 -13.91
C GLY A 462 -11.94 -12.17 -13.71
N GLU A 463 -11.85 -13.47 -14.03
CA GLU A 463 -10.64 -14.31 -13.93
C GLU A 463 -10.04 -14.49 -12.51
N ILE A 464 -10.67 -13.95 -11.46
CA ILE A 464 -10.42 -14.41 -10.09
C ILE A 464 -11.21 -15.69 -9.86
N PHE A 465 -10.55 -16.68 -9.26
CA PHE A 465 -11.13 -17.98 -8.98
C PHE A 465 -11.00 -18.32 -7.49
N ILE A 466 -12.10 -18.73 -6.87
CA ILE A 466 -12.17 -19.17 -5.47
C ILE A 466 -12.49 -20.67 -5.46
N PRO A 467 -11.53 -21.56 -5.20
CA PRO A 467 -11.79 -22.98 -5.06
C PRO A 467 -12.45 -23.29 -3.71
N CYS A 468 -13.50 -24.10 -3.76
CA CYS A 468 -14.35 -24.45 -2.65
C CYS A 468 -14.49 -25.97 -2.52
N TYR A 469 -14.53 -26.46 -1.29
CA TYR A 469 -14.97 -27.82 -0.97
C TYR A 469 -16.26 -27.78 -0.17
N GLY A 470 -17.27 -28.55 -0.58
CA GLY A 470 -18.50 -28.80 0.16
C GLY A 470 -18.52 -30.22 0.73
N PHE A 471 -19.06 -30.38 1.93
CA PHE A 471 -19.20 -31.67 2.61
C PHE A 471 -20.59 -31.79 3.25
N ARG A 472 -21.42 -32.74 2.80
CA ARG A 472 -22.78 -32.98 3.33
C ARG A 472 -23.07 -34.46 3.59
N PRO A 473 -24.06 -34.77 4.44
CA PRO A 473 -24.63 -36.13 4.50
C PRO A 473 -25.31 -36.55 3.18
N ILE A 474 -25.32 -37.85 2.86
CA ILE A 474 -25.97 -38.41 1.65
C ILE A 474 -27.51 -38.25 1.68
N ALA A 475 -28.13 -38.31 2.86
CA ALA A 475 -29.59 -38.36 3.02
C ALA A 475 -30.23 -36.99 3.33
N VAL A 476 -30.15 -36.03 2.39
CA VAL A 476 -30.89 -34.76 2.52
C VAL A 476 -31.73 -34.48 1.28
N GLU A 477 -32.90 -35.11 1.19
CA GLU A 477 -34.00 -34.54 0.41
C GLU A 477 -34.70 -33.49 1.28
N GLY A 478 -34.61 -32.20 0.90
CA GLY A 478 -35.24 -31.08 1.61
C GLY A 478 -34.39 -29.81 1.68
N ASN A 479 -34.95 -28.73 2.23
CA ASN A 479 -34.24 -27.46 2.46
C ASN A 479 -33.07 -27.63 3.44
N ILE A 480 -31.98 -26.93 3.20
CA ILE A 480 -30.78 -26.97 4.05
C ILE A 480 -31.03 -26.13 5.30
N GLY A 481 -31.02 -26.77 6.47
CA GLY A 481 -31.24 -26.09 7.74
C GLY A 481 -30.10 -25.12 8.07
N GLU A 482 -28.90 -25.66 8.32
CA GLU A 482 -27.74 -24.90 8.77
C GLU A 482 -26.51 -25.19 7.89
N VAL A 483 -25.79 -24.12 7.55
CA VAL A 483 -24.53 -24.16 6.80
C VAL A 483 -23.42 -23.59 7.66
N ILE A 484 -22.25 -24.23 7.65
CA ILE A 484 -21.00 -23.70 8.19
C ILE A 484 -20.01 -23.42 7.06
N VAL A 485 -19.45 -22.22 7.07
CA VAL A 485 -18.43 -21.74 6.13
C VAL A 485 -17.12 -21.68 6.90
N LEU A 486 -16.11 -22.43 6.47
CA LEU A 486 -14.83 -22.64 7.12
C LEU A 486 -13.72 -21.91 6.36
N LEU A 487 -12.99 -21.06 7.06
CA LEU A 487 -11.88 -20.26 6.51
C LEU A 487 -10.63 -20.43 7.37
N ASN A 488 -9.46 -20.50 6.74
CA ASN A 488 -8.19 -20.57 7.45
C ASN A 488 -7.07 -19.88 6.65
N ASP A 489 -6.20 -19.12 7.34
CA ASP A 489 -5.08 -18.40 6.70
C ASP A 489 -4.12 -19.33 5.94
N ARG A 490 -4.02 -20.60 6.35
CA ARG A 490 -3.20 -21.64 5.68
C ARG A 490 -3.91 -22.34 4.52
N GLY A 491 -5.13 -21.93 4.20
CA GLY A 491 -5.97 -22.53 3.17
C GLY A 491 -7.05 -23.48 3.73
N LYS A 492 -8.06 -23.73 2.91
CA LYS A 492 -9.33 -24.38 3.28
C LYS A 492 -9.18 -25.76 3.89
N LEU A 493 -8.23 -26.58 3.44
CA LEU A 493 -8.03 -27.91 4.04
C LEU A 493 -7.43 -27.85 5.44
N ALA A 494 -6.76 -26.76 5.83
CA ALA A 494 -6.36 -26.55 7.21
C ALA A 494 -7.55 -26.21 8.13
N ALA A 495 -8.72 -25.88 7.56
CA ALA A 495 -9.95 -25.62 8.30
C ALA A 495 -10.79 -26.88 8.54
N VAL A 496 -10.39 -28.03 7.98
CA VAL A 496 -11.17 -29.28 8.01
C VAL A 496 -10.41 -30.35 8.79
N ASP A 497 -11.05 -30.90 9.84
CA ASP A 497 -10.50 -31.98 10.65
C ASP A 497 -11.57 -33.03 11.00
N GLU A 498 -11.18 -34.11 11.69
CA GLU A 498 -12.10 -35.17 12.12
C GLU A 498 -13.26 -34.64 12.99
N GLY A 499 -13.04 -33.57 13.75
CA GLY A 499 -14.06 -32.92 14.57
C GLY A 499 -15.15 -32.28 13.72
N ILE A 500 -14.77 -31.56 12.66
CA ILE A 500 -15.70 -30.96 11.69
C ILE A 500 -16.55 -32.03 11.02
N PHE A 501 -15.97 -33.15 10.59
CA PHE A 501 -16.74 -34.21 9.95
C PHE A 501 -17.70 -34.93 10.90
N LYS A 502 -17.29 -35.15 12.16
CA LYS A 502 -18.22 -35.63 13.20
C LYS A 502 -19.38 -34.66 13.38
N LEU A 503 -19.11 -33.35 13.31
CA LEU A 503 -20.12 -32.32 13.41
C LEU A 503 -21.11 -32.36 12.23
N ILE A 504 -20.61 -32.41 11.00
CA ILE A 504 -21.41 -32.54 9.76
C ILE A 504 -22.37 -33.73 9.87
N LYS A 505 -21.87 -34.90 10.30
CA LYS A 505 -22.68 -36.12 10.43
C LYS A 505 -23.74 -36.01 11.54
N SER A 506 -23.31 -35.64 12.75
CA SER A 506 -24.17 -35.61 13.94
C SER A 506 -25.26 -34.54 13.89
N GLN A 507 -24.94 -33.36 13.36
CA GLN A 507 -25.86 -32.21 13.32
C GLN A 507 -26.55 -32.07 11.95
N ARG A 508 -26.21 -32.91 10.96
CA ARG A 508 -26.72 -32.83 9.58
C ARG A 508 -26.52 -31.44 8.94
N ILE A 509 -25.36 -30.85 9.18
CA ILE A 509 -24.97 -29.52 8.70
C ILE A 509 -24.22 -29.65 7.38
N TYR A 510 -24.35 -28.68 6.48
CA TYR A 510 -23.46 -28.57 5.32
C TYR A 510 -22.22 -27.75 5.69
N ALA A 511 -21.03 -28.29 5.47
CA ALA A 511 -19.80 -27.52 5.60
C ALA A 511 -19.24 -27.14 4.25
N PHE A 512 -18.82 -25.89 4.11
CA PHE A 512 -18.04 -25.40 2.96
C PHE A 512 -16.72 -24.84 3.44
N ALA A 513 -15.62 -25.30 2.87
CA ALA A 513 -14.28 -24.76 3.11
C ALA A 513 -13.80 -24.00 1.86
N LEU A 514 -13.28 -22.78 2.03
CA LEU A 514 -12.95 -21.89 0.91
C LEU A 514 -11.55 -21.31 1.03
N ASP A 515 -10.87 -21.19 -0.11
CA ASP A 515 -9.70 -20.34 -0.26
C ASP A 515 -10.13 -19.00 -0.84
N LEU A 516 -10.26 -17.99 0.01
CA LEU A 516 -10.43 -16.61 -0.46
C LEU A 516 -9.20 -16.19 -1.28
N ARG A 517 -9.35 -15.27 -2.24
CA ARG A 517 -8.25 -14.91 -3.13
C ARG A 517 -6.99 -14.51 -2.34
N GLY A 518 -5.83 -15.01 -2.76
CA GLY A 518 -4.55 -14.83 -2.05
C GLY A 518 -4.30 -15.77 -0.87
N THR A 519 -5.13 -16.79 -0.65
CA THR A 519 -4.94 -17.82 0.39
C THR A 519 -4.98 -19.24 -0.18
N GLY A 520 -4.35 -20.21 0.50
CA GLY A 520 -4.38 -21.62 0.11
C GLY A 520 -3.92 -21.86 -1.34
N GLU A 521 -4.77 -22.47 -2.17
CA GLU A 521 -4.52 -22.69 -3.60
C GLU A 521 -4.40 -21.38 -4.40
N THR A 522 -4.95 -20.28 -3.90
CA THR A 522 -5.00 -18.99 -4.59
C THR A 522 -3.87 -18.03 -4.17
N ALA A 523 -2.95 -18.48 -3.30
CA ALA A 523 -1.80 -17.69 -2.89
C ALA A 523 -0.88 -17.41 -4.10
N PRO A 524 -0.43 -16.16 -4.30
CA PRO A 524 0.42 -15.81 -5.43
C PRO A 524 1.83 -16.38 -5.20
N ILE A 525 2.24 -17.37 -5.99
CA ILE A 525 3.51 -18.08 -5.78
C ILE A 525 4.66 -17.32 -6.45
N ALA A 526 5.78 -17.15 -5.73
CA ALA A 526 6.98 -16.54 -6.29
C ALA A 526 7.55 -17.35 -7.47
N PRO A 527 8.12 -16.70 -8.50
CA PRO A 527 8.92 -17.38 -9.52
C PRO A 527 10.19 -17.99 -8.90
N GLU A 528 10.87 -18.91 -9.61
CA GLU A 528 12.09 -19.57 -9.09
C GLU A 528 13.20 -18.55 -8.76
N TYR A 529 13.32 -17.51 -9.59
CA TYR A 529 14.26 -16.42 -9.41
C TYR A 529 13.51 -15.08 -9.37
N ARG A 530 13.96 -14.20 -8.49
CA ARG A 530 13.42 -12.85 -8.28
C ARG A 530 14.55 -11.82 -8.32
N THR A 531 14.22 -10.56 -8.54
CA THR A 531 15.22 -9.48 -8.62
C THR A 531 14.93 -8.42 -7.58
N LEU A 532 15.80 -8.30 -6.58
CA LEU A 532 15.64 -7.38 -5.46
C LEU A 532 16.53 -6.14 -5.64
N ALA A 533 16.01 -5.00 -5.22
CA ALA A 533 16.84 -3.81 -5.03
C ALA A 533 17.73 -3.96 -3.80
N THR A 534 19.00 -3.60 -3.95
CA THR A 534 19.97 -3.56 -2.86
C THR A 534 19.97 -2.19 -2.18
N THR A 535 20.61 -2.12 -1.01
CA THR A 535 20.84 -0.84 -0.30
C THR A 535 21.74 0.12 -1.07
N GLU A 536 22.53 -0.40 -2.00
CA GLU A 536 23.44 0.33 -2.88
C GLU A 536 22.71 0.88 -4.13
N GLY A 537 21.41 0.60 -4.29
CA GLY A 537 20.61 1.05 -5.43
C GLY A 537 20.83 0.22 -6.70
N THR A 538 21.39 -1.00 -6.57
CA THR A 538 21.57 -1.95 -7.67
C THR A 538 20.49 -3.04 -7.67
N LEU A 539 20.43 -3.82 -8.75
CA LEU A 539 19.61 -5.04 -8.81
C LEU A 539 20.42 -6.31 -8.61
N GLU A 540 19.91 -7.21 -7.77
CA GLU A 540 20.44 -8.55 -7.58
C GLU A 540 19.39 -9.63 -7.85
N ILE A 541 19.79 -10.71 -8.54
CA ILE A 541 18.94 -11.88 -8.78
C ILE A 541 19.13 -12.87 -7.62
N ILE A 542 18.03 -13.19 -6.95
CA ILE A 542 17.99 -14.17 -5.86
C ILE A 542 17.13 -15.37 -6.23
N ARG A 543 17.38 -16.51 -5.58
CA ARG A 543 16.53 -17.70 -5.70
C ARG A 543 15.45 -17.70 -4.61
N SER A 544 14.20 -17.91 -5.01
CA SER A 544 13.07 -18.01 -4.07
C SER A 544 13.16 -19.29 -3.23
N LYS A 545 12.70 -19.21 -1.98
CA LYS A 545 12.54 -20.36 -1.09
C LYS A 545 11.25 -21.12 -1.41
N PRO A 546 11.16 -22.41 -1.05
CA PRO A 546 9.89 -23.12 -1.03
C PRO A 546 8.88 -22.31 -0.18
N ASP A 547 7.68 -22.10 -0.73
CA ASP A 547 6.58 -21.33 -0.14
C ASP A 547 6.71 -19.79 -0.13
N ASP A 548 7.74 -19.21 -0.76
CA ASP A 548 7.77 -17.76 -1.00
C ASP A 548 6.55 -17.35 -1.84
N THR A 549 5.88 -16.27 -1.41
CA THR A 549 4.72 -15.70 -2.11
C THR A 549 5.03 -14.29 -2.60
N LEU A 550 4.27 -13.84 -3.60
CA LEU A 550 4.24 -12.44 -4.04
C LEU A 550 3.13 -11.66 -3.32
N GLU A 551 2.80 -12.05 -2.07
CA GLU A 551 1.73 -11.37 -1.32
C GLU A 551 2.03 -9.88 -1.18
N PHE A 552 3.27 -9.52 -0.88
CA PHE A 552 3.63 -8.12 -0.68
C PHE A 552 3.35 -7.29 -1.93
N GLU A 553 3.90 -7.71 -3.08
CA GLU A 553 3.69 -7.07 -4.37
C GLU A 553 2.20 -6.96 -4.72
N VAL A 554 1.44 -8.06 -4.62
CA VAL A 554 0.00 -8.06 -4.90
C VAL A 554 -0.73 -7.10 -3.97
N ALA A 555 -0.46 -7.15 -2.66
CA ALA A 555 -1.16 -6.34 -1.67
C ALA A 555 -0.88 -4.85 -1.85
N THR A 556 0.37 -4.46 -2.10
CA THR A 556 0.72 -3.05 -2.27
C THR A 556 0.23 -2.50 -3.61
N ASN A 557 0.19 -3.31 -4.67
CA ASN A 557 -0.45 -2.92 -5.93
C ASN A 557 -1.97 -2.75 -5.76
N CYS A 558 -2.63 -3.65 -5.01
CA CYS A 558 -4.04 -3.52 -4.65
C CYS A 558 -4.33 -2.23 -3.84
N ILE A 559 -3.40 -1.82 -2.97
CA ILE A 559 -3.50 -0.55 -2.22
C ILE A 559 -3.44 0.65 -3.17
N MET A 560 -2.57 0.64 -4.20
CA MET A 560 -2.53 1.70 -5.22
C MET A 560 -3.80 1.77 -6.08
N LEU A 561 -4.41 0.62 -6.38
CA LEU A 561 -5.72 0.52 -7.06
C LEU A 561 -6.88 1.06 -6.20
N GLY A 562 -6.63 1.26 -4.91
CA GLY A 562 -7.59 1.75 -3.93
C GLY A 562 -8.58 0.71 -3.44
N ARG A 563 -8.16 -0.56 -3.46
CA ARG A 563 -8.95 -1.68 -2.97
C ARG A 563 -8.06 -2.79 -2.41
N SER A 564 -7.94 -2.84 -1.08
CA SER A 564 -7.07 -3.82 -0.40
C SER A 564 -7.45 -5.27 -0.69
N VAL A 565 -6.50 -6.19 -0.52
CA VAL A 565 -6.77 -7.64 -0.63
C VAL A 565 -7.87 -8.06 0.34
N LEU A 566 -7.85 -7.56 1.58
CA LEU A 566 -8.92 -7.81 2.57
C LEU A 566 -10.31 -7.38 2.05
N ALA A 567 -10.44 -6.20 1.43
CA ALA A 567 -11.71 -5.77 0.85
C ALA A 567 -12.18 -6.69 -0.28
N GLN A 568 -11.25 -7.18 -1.09
CA GLN A 568 -11.56 -8.15 -2.15
C GLN A 568 -11.98 -9.51 -1.57
N GLN A 569 -11.35 -9.97 -0.49
CA GLN A 569 -11.72 -11.20 0.24
C GLN A 569 -13.10 -11.10 0.91
N VAL A 570 -13.49 -9.90 1.36
CA VAL A 570 -14.87 -9.64 1.82
C VAL A 570 -15.86 -9.82 0.67
N GLN A 571 -15.55 -9.33 -0.54
CA GLN A 571 -16.38 -9.57 -1.72
C GLN A 571 -16.45 -11.06 -2.08
N ASP A 572 -15.34 -11.79 -1.99
CA ASP A 572 -15.30 -13.24 -2.25
C ASP A 572 -16.31 -14.00 -1.38
N LEU A 573 -16.35 -13.67 -0.08
CA LEU A 573 -17.29 -14.29 0.84
C LEU A 573 -18.75 -13.89 0.54
N ILE A 574 -19.01 -12.63 0.17
CA ILE A 574 -20.35 -12.18 -0.23
C ILE A 574 -20.79 -12.84 -1.55
N ALA A 575 -19.87 -13.03 -2.49
CA ALA A 575 -20.13 -13.75 -3.74
C ALA A 575 -20.48 -15.22 -3.45
N PHE A 576 -19.82 -15.84 -2.47
CA PHE A 576 -20.20 -17.16 -1.98
C PHE A 576 -21.59 -17.19 -1.32
N LEU A 577 -21.98 -16.16 -0.57
CA LEU A 577 -23.36 -16.11 -0.05
C LEU A 577 -24.39 -16.02 -1.20
N ASN A 578 -24.08 -15.28 -2.26
CA ASN A 578 -24.91 -15.24 -3.46
C ASN A 578 -25.01 -16.60 -4.18
N TYR A 579 -23.96 -17.43 -4.10
CA TYR A 579 -23.99 -18.83 -4.56
C TYR A 579 -25.01 -19.65 -3.77
N LEU A 580 -24.98 -19.55 -2.44
CA LEU A 580 -25.89 -20.32 -1.57
C LEU A 580 -27.36 -19.99 -1.84
N ASP A 581 -27.67 -18.73 -2.14
CA ASP A 581 -29.04 -18.27 -2.43
C ASP A 581 -29.53 -18.71 -3.82
N ASN A 582 -28.69 -18.64 -4.86
CA ASN A 582 -29.12 -18.78 -6.26
C ASN A 582 -28.72 -20.10 -6.93
N GLY A 583 -27.57 -20.68 -6.55
CA GLY A 583 -26.90 -21.73 -7.32
C GLY A 583 -27.29 -23.15 -6.95
N ALA A 584 -28.07 -23.35 -5.88
CA ALA A 584 -28.26 -24.69 -5.33
C ALA A 584 -29.68 -25.05 -4.87
N ASN A 585 -30.68 -24.14 -4.91
CA ASN A 585 -31.97 -24.35 -4.23
C ASN A 585 -31.80 -24.71 -2.73
N ARG A 586 -30.72 -24.21 -2.11
CA ARG A 586 -30.29 -24.56 -0.75
C ARG A 586 -30.59 -23.48 0.29
N SER A 587 -31.28 -22.39 -0.07
CA SER A 587 -31.47 -21.16 0.74
C SER A 587 -31.44 -21.44 2.25
N PRO A 588 -30.26 -21.33 2.88
CA PRO A 588 -30.07 -21.89 4.20
C PRO A 588 -30.80 -21.05 5.23
N THR A 589 -31.46 -21.69 6.20
CA THR A 589 -32.14 -20.94 7.27
C THR A 589 -31.14 -20.25 8.21
N LYS A 590 -29.88 -20.74 8.24
CA LYS A 590 -28.81 -20.20 9.07
C LYS A 590 -27.45 -20.43 8.43
N VAL A 591 -26.66 -19.35 8.32
CA VAL A 591 -25.26 -19.40 7.89
C VAL A 591 -24.35 -19.06 9.07
N THR A 592 -23.42 -19.95 9.39
CA THR A 592 -22.32 -19.70 10.30
C THR A 592 -21.01 -19.54 9.52
N VAL A 593 -20.24 -18.49 9.78
CA VAL A 593 -18.85 -18.37 9.28
C VAL A 593 -17.89 -18.60 10.43
N ALA A 594 -17.01 -19.60 10.32
CA ALA A 594 -15.96 -19.90 11.29
C ALA A 594 -14.59 -19.72 10.61
N ALA A 595 -13.79 -18.80 11.12
CA ALA A 595 -12.50 -18.42 10.55
C ALA A 595 -11.37 -18.57 11.57
N SER A 596 -10.18 -18.95 11.09
CA SER A 596 -8.99 -19.17 11.91
C SER A 596 -7.76 -18.50 11.29
N GLY A 597 -7.12 -17.62 12.05
CA GLY A 597 -6.01 -16.78 11.62
C GLY A 597 -6.44 -15.32 11.44
N ILE A 598 -5.45 -14.41 11.40
CA ILE A 598 -5.68 -12.97 11.37
C ILE A 598 -6.47 -12.58 10.11
N ARG A 599 -6.01 -13.03 8.94
CA ARG A 599 -6.53 -12.54 7.65
C ARG A 599 -7.97 -12.98 7.42
N THR A 600 -8.24 -14.27 7.56
CA THR A 600 -9.56 -14.85 7.34
C THR A 600 -10.55 -14.46 8.43
N SER A 601 -10.10 -14.27 9.69
CA SER A 601 -10.95 -13.73 10.75
C SER A 601 -11.36 -12.28 10.48
N LEU A 602 -10.45 -11.45 9.95
CA LEU A 602 -10.79 -10.10 9.51
C LEU A 602 -11.80 -10.15 8.34
N ALA A 603 -11.56 -10.98 7.32
CA ALA A 603 -12.47 -11.08 6.18
C ALA A 603 -13.88 -11.53 6.63
N ALA A 604 -13.97 -12.52 7.52
CA ALA A 604 -15.23 -12.99 8.08
C ALA A 604 -15.95 -11.92 8.93
N LEU A 605 -15.22 -11.19 9.77
CA LEU A 605 -15.77 -10.10 10.58
C LEU A 605 -16.36 -8.99 9.71
N PHE A 606 -15.61 -8.54 8.70
CA PHE A 606 -16.03 -7.45 7.81
C PHE A 606 -17.19 -7.87 6.91
N ALA A 607 -17.18 -9.10 6.38
CA ALA A 607 -18.31 -9.64 5.63
C ALA A 607 -19.57 -9.75 6.51
N ALA A 608 -19.43 -10.26 7.75
CA ALA A 608 -20.54 -10.33 8.69
C ALA A 608 -21.08 -8.94 9.03
N ALA A 609 -20.23 -7.92 9.18
CA ALA A 609 -20.67 -6.55 9.41
C ALA A 609 -21.52 -5.99 8.25
N LEU A 610 -21.19 -6.34 7.00
CA LEU A 610 -21.82 -5.80 5.80
C LEU A 610 -23.00 -6.61 5.26
N ASP A 611 -23.04 -7.91 5.52
CA ASP A 611 -24.03 -8.85 4.99
C ASP A 611 -24.79 -9.56 6.12
N ASP A 612 -26.10 -9.33 6.15
CA ASP A 612 -26.97 -9.78 7.25
C ASP A 612 -27.31 -11.29 7.16
N ARG A 613 -27.01 -11.95 6.03
CA ARG A 613 -27.23 -13.40 5.85
C ARG A 613 -26.36 -14.26 6.75
N ILE A 614 -25.22 -13.75 7.20
CA ILE A 614 -24.34 -14.44 8.17
C ILE A 614 -24.97 -14.36 9.56
N GLY A 615 -25.69 -15.39 9.98
CA GLY A 615 -26.40 -15.42 11.27
C GLY A 615 -25.52 -15.64 12.50
N ARG A 616 -24.33 -16.25 12.30
CA ARG A 616 -23.33 -16.49 13.35
C ARG A 616 -21.93 -16.35 12.78
N VAL A 617 -21.01 -15.76 13.54
CA VAL A 617 -19.60 -15.69 13.19
C VAL A 617 -18.71 -16.11 14.37
N ILE A 618 -17.72 -16.96 14.09
CA ILE A 618 -16.74 -17.47 15.06
C ILE A 618 -15.35 -17.14 14.53
N LEU A 619 -14.59 -16.37 15.29
CA LEU A 619 -13.31 -15.80 14.87
C LEU A 619 -12.21 -16.26 15.81
N ASP A 620 -11.31 -17.10 15.32
CA ASP A 620 -10.17 -17.64 16.06
C ASP A 620 -8.86 -16.98 15.61
N GLY A 621 -8.12 -16.36 16.53
CA GLY A 621 -6.91 -15.62 16.16
C GLY A 621 -7.19 -14.28 15.47
N LEU A 622 -8.35 -13.66 15.74
CA LEU A 622 -8.64 -12.30 15.29
C LEU A 622 -7.62 -11.32 15.91
N LEU A 623 -7.08 -10.40 15.11
CA LEU A 623 -6.28 -9.28 15.62
C LEU A 623 -7.08 -8.51 16.68
N LEU A 624 -6.45 -8.17 17.81
CA LEU A 624 -7.12 -7.50 18.93
C LEU A 624 -7.84 -6.22 18.48
N ASP A 625 -7.08 -5.29 17.90
CA ASP A 625 -7.53 -4.05 17.27
C ASP A 625 -6.42 -3.53 16.33
N TYR A 626 -6.74 -2.61 15.42
CA TYR A 626 -5.75 -1.95 14.57
C TYR A 626 -4.91 -0.93 15.36
N LYS A 627 -5.46 -0.34 16.41
CA LYS A 627 -4.77 0.68 17.19
C LYS A 627 -3.55 0.14 17.96
N SER A 628 -3.56 -1.11 18.40
CA SER A 628 -2.45 -1.78 19.07
C SER A 628 -1.28 -2.13 18.14
N VAL A 629 -1.49 -2.06 16.81
CA VAL A 629 -0.44 -2.23 15.80
C VAL A 629 0.47 -1.00 15.73
N ILE A 630 -0.03 0.17 16.12
CA ILE A 630 0.67 1.44 15.92
C ILE A 630 1.99 1.50 16.69
N GLY A 631 3.08 1.72 15.95
CA GLY A 631 4.44 1.82 16.47
C GLY A 631 5.01 0.50 16.99
N ILE A 632 4.50 -0.63 16.48
CA ILE A 632 5.12 -1.95 16.63
C ILE A 632 5.97 -2.22 15.39
N GLU A 633 7.28 -2.30 15.59
CA GLU A 633 8.21 -2.69 14.53
C GLU A 633 8.02 -4.17 14.16
N ASN A 634 8.11 -4.49 12.87
CA ASN A 634 7.99 -5.88 12.36
C ASN A 634 6.70 -6.61 12.79
N ALA A 635 5.56 -5.90 12.80
CA ALA A 635 4.27 -6.51 13.11
C ALA A 635 4.02 -7.76 12.23
N ALA A 636 3.64 -8.87 12.86
CA ALA A 636 3.36 -10.17 12.24
C ALA A 636 2.01 -10.20 11.50
N ILE A 637 1.53 -9.03 11.08
CA ILE A 637 0.27 -8.86 10.37
C ILE A 637 0.55 -8.89 8.88
N PRO A 638 -0.12 -9.76 8.11
CA PRO A 638 0.06 -9.80 6.68
C PRO A 638 -0.32 -8.46 6.04
N ILE A 639 0.48 -7.97 5.11
CA ILE A 639 0.24 -6.66 4.48
C ILE A 639 -1.12 -6.61 3.75
N GLY A 640 -1.62 -7.75 3.25
CA GLY A 640 -2.96 -7.85 2.67
C GLY A 640 -4.12 -7.54 3.65
N ALA A 641 -3.86 -7.49 4.97
CA ALA A 641 -4.83 -7.14 6.01
C ALA A 641 -4.86 -5.64 6.35
N TYR A 642 -3.96 -4.84 5.78
CA TYR A 642 -3.93 -3.38 5.98
C TYR A 642 -4.95 -2.70 5.06
N ILE A 643 -5.71 -1.76 5.62
CA ILE A 643 -6.66 -0.93 4.90
C ILE A 643 -6.23 0.52 5.10
N PHE A 644 -5.99 1.22 3.98
CA PHE A 644 -5.52 2.60 4.02
C PHE A 644 -6.56 3.52 4.69
N GLY A 645 -6.15 4.23 5.73
CA GLY A 645 -6.98 5.19 6.45
C GLY A 645 -8.02 4.59 7.38
N ILE A 646 -8.04 3.27 7.63
CA ILE A 646 -9.14 2.66 8.39
C ILE A 646 -9.33 3.29 9.77
N LEU A 647 -8.25 3.61 10.50
CA LEU A 647 -8.35 4.23 11.83
C LEU A 647 -8.92 5.65 11.80
N ARG A 648 -9.04 6.30 10.63
CA ARG A 648 -9.78 7.57 10.52
C ARG A 648 -11.28 7.40 10.69
N HIS A 649 -11.78 6.18 10.52
CA HIS A 649 -13.20 5.83 10.51
C HIS A 649 -13.56 4.77 11.55
N PHE A 650 -12.81 3.68 11.59
CA PHE A 650 -13.12 2.47 12.37
C PHE A 650 -11.89 1.87 13.03
N ASP A 651 -12.14 1.18 14.14
CA ASP A 651 -11.29 0.12 14.66
C ASP A 651 -12.10 -1.18 14.77
N LEU A 652 -11.46 -2.33 14.99
CA LEU A 652 -12.12 -3.65 14.96
C LEU A 652 -13.32 -3.78 15.92
N PRO A 653 -13.31 -3.23 17.14
CA PRO A 653 -14.50 -3.24 18.01
C PRO A 653 -15.73 -2.55 17.40
N TYR A 654 -15.52 -1.53 16.56
CA TYR A 654 -16.59 -0.83 15.85
C TYR A 654 -17.15 -1.67 14.70
N VAL A 655 -16.30 -2.42 14.00
CA VAL A 655 -16.76 -3.37 12.97
C VAL A 655 -17.54 -4.52 13.63
N ALA A 656 -17.04 -5.02 14.76
CA ALA A 656 -17.68 -6.09 15.52
C ALA A 656 -19.08 -5.76 16.03
N MET A 657 -19.35 -4.52 16.45
CA MET A 657 -20.71 -4.16 16.89
C MET A 657 -21.73 -4.20 15.73
N LEU A 658 -21.31 -4.02 14.48
CA LEU A 658 -22.21 -4.09 13.32
C LEU A 658 -22.76 -5.50 13.05
N VAL A 659 -22.23 -6.52 13.72
CA VAL A 659 -22.80 -7.88 13.69
C VAL A 659 -24.10 -7.95 14.51
N ALA A 660 -24.25 -7.10 15.54
CA ALA A 660 -25.39 -7.12 16.44
C ALA A 660 -26.74 -6.93 15.70
N PRO A 661 -27.79 -7.68 16.09
CA PRO A 661 -27.89 -8.55 17.27
C PRO A 661 -27.46 -10.01 17.02
N ARG A 662 -26.83 -10.32 15.88
CA ARG A 662 -26.46 -11.70 15.49
C ARG A 662 -25.29 -12.21 16.33
N GLN A 663 -25.09 -13.53 16.33
CA GLN A 663 -24.11 -14.15 17.22
C GLN A 663 -22.67 -13.89 16.75
N LEU A 664 -21.83 -13.37 17.64
CA LEU A 664 -20.40 -13.13 17.42
C LEU A 664 -19.60 -13.78 18.55
N ILE A 665 -18.66 -14.65 18.18
CA ILE A 665 -17.72 -15.27 19.10
C ILE A 665 -16.31 -14.90 18.69
N ILE A 666 -15.59 -14.21 19.58
CA ILE A 666 -14.18 -13.90 19.42
C ILE A 666 -13.38 -14.85 20.32
N ASN A 667 -12.48 -15.61 19.73
CA ASN A 667 -11.69 -16.64 20.40
C ASN A 667 -10.20 -16.40 20.19
N ARG A 668 -9.41 -16.48 21.27
CA ARG A 668 -7.94 -16.43 21.23
C ARG A 668 -7.40 -15.31 20.34
N SER A 669 -7.89 -14.09 20.53
CA SER A 669 -7.39 -12.94 19.78
C SER A 669 -5.88 -12.81 19.90
N VAL A 670 -5.23 -12.28 18.87
CA VAL A 670 -3.77 -12.07 18.85
C VAL A 670 -3.41 -10.60 18.79
N ASP A 671 -2.24 -10.24 19.31
CA ASP A 671 -1.67 -8.90 19.17
C ASP A 671 -0.91 -8.74 17.84
N ALA A 672 -0.31 -7.56 17.65
CA ALA A 672 0.47 -7.25 16.45
C ALA A 672 1.73 -8.13 16.26
N THR A 673 2.16 -8.87 17.28
CA THR A 673 3.28 -9.84 17.19
C THR A 673 2.79 -11.25 16.85
N GLY A 674 1.46 -11.46 16.82
CA GLY A 674 0.84 -12.77 16.62
C GLY A 674 0.70 -13.58 17.92
N ALA A 675 1.01 -12.99 19.08
CA ALA A 675 0.87 -13.65 20.37
C ALA A 675 -0.58 -13.57 20.87
N GLU A 676 -1.06 -14.64 21.51
CA GLU A 676 -2.40 -14.67 22.09
C GLU A 676 -2.55 -13.63 23.21
N VAL A 677 -3.64 -12.86 23.15
CA VAL A 677 -4.00 -11.84 24.12
C VAL A 677 -4.86 -12.44 25.22
N ASN A 678 -4.58 -12.08 26.47
CA ASN A 678 -5.39 -12.54 27.59
C ASN A 678 -6.86 -12.07 27.49
N LEU A 679 -7.77 -12.87 28.02
CA LEU A 679 -9.21 -12.65 27.88
C LEU A 679 -9.70 -11.32 28.47
N GLU A 680 -9.07 -10.83 29.55
CA GLU A 680 -9.46 -9.55 30.17
C GLU A 680 -9.14 -8.35 29.28
N ASN A 681 -8.02 -8.39 28.56
CA ASN A 681 -7.68 -7.37 27.57
C ASN A 681 -8.64 -7.39 26.39
N ILE A 682 -9.05 -8.58 25.91
CA ILE A 682 -10.08 -8.71 24.86
C ILE A 682 -11.39 -8.05 25.35
N LYS A 683 -11.85 -8.38 26.56
CA LYS A 683 -13.07 -7.80 27.17
C LYS A 683 -12.98 -6.28 27.29
N LYS A 684 -11.82 -5.74 27.62
CA LYS A 684 -11.59 -4.30 27.73
C LYS A 684 -11.69 -3.60 26.38
N VAL A 685 -11.03 -4.13 25.35
CA VAL A 685 -11.02 -3.54 23.99
C VAL A 685 -12.41 -3.60 23.34
N TYR A 686 -13.12 -4.73 23.50
CA TYR A 686 -14.46 -4.93 22.93
C TYR A 686 -15.60 -4.45 23.84
N GLY A 687 -15.33 -3.57 24.80
CA GLY A 687 -16.35 -3.01 25.70
C GLY A 687 -17.46 -2.28 24.94
N ILE A 688 -17.11 -1.50 23.91
CA ILE A 688 -18.06 -0.78 23.07
C ILE A 688 -19.03 -1.73 22.34
N THR A 689 -18.51 -2.86 21.85
CA THR A 689 -19.30 -3.92 21.21
C THR A 689 -20.26 -4.53 22.22
N LYS A 690 -19.77 -4.87 23.41
CA LYS A 690 -20.58 -5.43 24.49
C LYS A 690 -21.73 -4.49 24.91
N ASP A 691 -21.47 -3.19 24.94
CA ASP A 691 -22.47 -2.19 25.29
C ASP A 691 -23.64 -2.16 24.28
N ILE A 692 -23.37 -2.25 22.98
CA ILE A 692 -24.42 -2.35 21.95
C ILE A 692 -25.26 -3.62 22.11
N TYR A 693 -24.64 -4.78 22.30
CA TYR A 693 -25.38 -6.03 22.56
C TYR A 693 -26.24 -5.94 23.82
N ARG A 694 -25.81 -5.21 24.85
CA ARG A 694 -26.61 -4.93 26.05
C ARG A 694 -27.79 -4.01 25.76
N VAL A 695 -27.58 -2.91 25.01
CA VAL A 695 -28.66 -1.97 24.61
C VAL A 695 -29.75 -2.69 23.81
N LEU A 696 -29.36 -3.69 23.01
CA LEU A 696 -30.28 -4.52 22.22
C LEU A 696 -30.91 -5.69 23.00
N GLY A 697 -30.54 -5.88 24.27
CA GLY A 697 -31.07 -6.98 25.10
C GLY A 697 -30.59 -8.37 24.67
N CYS A 698 -29.47 -8.46 23.95
CA CYS A 698 -28.95 -9.70 23.38
C CYS A 698 -27.51 -10.02 23.83
N SER A 699 -27.13 -9.68 25.06
CA SER A 699 -25.76 -9.84 25.57
C SER A 699 -25.17 -11.25 25.40
N GLU A 700 -25.99 -12.30 25.51
CA GLU A 700 -25.55 -13.70 25.32
C GLU A 700 -25.08 -14.03 23.89
N ALA A 701 -25.47 -13.21 22.91
CA ALA A 701 -25.08 -13.38 21.51
C ALA A 701 -23.64 -12.87 21.24
N PHE A 702 -23.02 -12.12 22.16
CA PHE A 702 -21.62 -11.71 22.03
C PHE A 702 -20.75 -12.39 23.09
N GLN A 703 -19.83 -13.23 22.64
CA GLN A 703 -18.97 -14.04 23.52
C GLN A 703 -17.49 -13.83 23.20
N MET A 704 -16.68 -13.80 24.25
CA MET A 704 -15.22 -13.77 24.15
C MET A 704 -14.66 -14.97 24.91
N LYS A 705 -13.78 -15.74 24.26
CA LYS A 705 -13.28 -17.04 24.75
C LYS A 705 -11.77 -17.20 24.50
N SER A 706 -11.19 -18.18 25.18
CA SER A 706 -9.82 -18.66 24.95
C SER A 706 -9.86 -20.19 25.03
N GLU A 707 -10.44 -20.79 24.00
CA GLU A 707 -10.61 -22.25 23.88
C GLU A 707 -9.86 -22.76 22.65
N PRO A 708 -9.33 -23.99 22.64
CA PRO A 708 -8.82 -24.59 21.40
C PRO A 708 -9.91 -24.61 20.32
N PHE A 709 -9.61 -24.13 19.11
CA PHE A 709 -10.63 -23.90 18.06
C PHE A 709 -11.49 -25.14 17.76
N ALA A 710 -10.88 -26.31 17.62
CA ALA A 710 -11.60 -27.57 17.40
C ALA A 710 -12.55 -27.94 18.55
N ASN A 711 -12.22 -27.56 19.80
CA ASN A 711 -13.09 -27.77 20.95
C ASN A 711 -14.22 -26.73 20.97
N LEU A 712 -13.92 -25.48 20.62
CA LEU A 712 -14.93 -24.43 20.52
C LEU A 712 -16.03 -24.78 19.51
N LEU A 713 -15.66 -25.25 18.31
CA LEU A 713 -16.64 -25.65 17.32
C LEU A 713 -17.51 -26.82 17.81
N LYS A 714 -16.94 -27.78 18.53
CA LYS A 714 -17.75 -28.82 19.18
C LYS A 714 -18.71 -28.20 20.22
N LEU A 715 -18.25 -27.31 21.09
CA LEU A 715 -19.12 -26.70 22.11
C LEU A 715 -20.27 -25.87 21.52
N GLU A 716 -20.02 -25.14 20.43
CA GLU A 716 -21.00 -24.22 19.84
C GLU A 716 -22.04 -24.89 18.95
N PHE A 717 -21.75 -26.09 18.47
CA PHE A 717 -22.64 -26.84 17.61
C PHE A 717 -23.12 -28.17 18.22
N CYS A 718 -22.50 -28.66 19.31
CA CYS A 718 -22.95 -29.82 20.07
C CYS A 718 -23.64 -29.42 21.39
N ARG A 719 -24.36 -28.29 21.46
CA ARG A 719 -25.18 -27.98 22.65
C ARG A 719 -26.27 -29.05 22.83
N ILE A 720 -25.93 -30.02 23.70
CA ILE A 720 -26.71 -31.00 24.48
C ILE A 720 -27.97 -31.55 23.82
#